data_AF-A0A4Q2ZBI4-F1
#
_entry.id   AF-A0A4Q2ZBI4-F1
#
_cell.length_a   1.000
_cell.length_b   1.000
_cell.length_c   1.000
_cell.angle_alpha   90.00
_cell.angle_beta   90.00
_cell.angle_gamma   90.00
#
_symmetry.space_group_name_H-M   'P 1'
#
loop_
_entity.id
_entity.type
_entity.pdbx_description
1 polymer ?
#
loop_
_entity_poly.entity_id
_entity_poly.type
_entity_poly.pdbx_seq_one_letter_code
_entity_poly.pdbx_strand_id
1 'polypeptide(L)'
;MKPIPSIKRWLASTSAFSDAANISSFAALSGLIIFGASTSNAADIQWEGTTASYTTATDWQGDRVPTVDDNAFADNGGTVQILPTDPTWHVNDYRASNGTFVQSGSRVEMWAWMRMGVNEGTTGTFEMTGGKHEHNGGSFHIGERGNGIMNLSGGSIYFRGQYAIVGNRGEGPNTTGTGVVNQSGGKFNGTGELWVGHAHVGDGVFGTYNMTGGTLNLGNWFSIGRAGGDGEFVLTDGTINKSQENSNGSQMVLGIHDGGIGSSGHFKQDGGTLKSGSELWVSQGANVADNGAKGTYDMNGGVIDINNWIAVGRQGGQGTMNINGGTIRKFGGGGSFTLTGTGTVNHTGGLVDIRAGSLMVGEVALSTGVYNLQGTGVVEVPQTIVVVNGDTNITGTLNMGPGGTLKTGRLFKQGASASSPATVTFDDTTLIATANEANFISGFNTAEIRAGGLRLDTNGFNVATPQLFTVNGGTLTKNGRGTLGFTGSTSMDLVDIKAGLLDVDGTMSANTITVADNAGISGTGTIGGNIDLGVTSGAYLLANSNDATPLSVQGDINVNGARIDFANHGIPKNVPITVATSTQSVFNSFTLGRAGNVAIDFEAIPLTVKVTFTEDNKPVTWTGSTNKTWDIFSTKNWVNASNVASSFSQSDTVNLGNAAGGTAPIVIKGPVRPAVINVDNTNTITLQGTAADDIAGSVVLTKAGAGKLVIDLDTSLNANQTTPTAVPSTVTVNAGELQVGNGGTVGSLGLASIVNNALLSFNHSGPKTLPNPISGTGGSIAKAGAGNLKLTGAVSYTGTTTISAGRLTFQTPAVPGTGAITN
;
A
#
# COMPACT_ATOMS: atom_id res chain seq x y z
N MET A 1 -51.43 4.72 42.68
CA MET A 1 -52.29 3.96 41.74
C MET A 1 -51.42 2.93 41.02
N LYS A 2 -51.98 1.79 40.56
CA LYS A 2 -51.42 0.87 39.54
C LYS A 2 -51.94 1.31 38.14
N PRO A 3 -51.50 0.76 36.97
CA PRO A 3 -50.60 -0.38 36.65
C PRO A 3 -49.19 0.07 36.12
N ILE A 4 -48.11 -0.73 35.99
CA ILE A 4 -47.81 -2.06 35.37
C ILE A 4 -47.78 -1.99 33.82
N PRO A 5 -46.79 -2.57 33.07
CA PRO A 5 -45.58 -3.36 33.43
C PRO A 5 -44.26 -2.53 33.24
N SER A 6 -43.05 -2.94 32.80
CA SER A 6 -42.42 -4.22 32.33
C SER A 6 -40.86 -4.21 32.38
N ILE A 7 -40.26 -5.30 32.88
CA ILE A 7 -39.27 -6.23 32.25
C ILE A 7 -38.25 -5.63 31.22
N LYS A 8 -36.91 -5.83 31.30
CA LYS A 8 -36.10 -7.02 31.69
C LYS A 8 -34.71 -6.64 32.24
N ARG A 9 -34.13 -7.38 33.20
CA ARG A 9 -32.70 -7.31 33.56
C ARG A 9 -32.18 -8.65 34.10
N TRP A 10 -30.97 -9.03 33.67
CA TRP A 10 -29.98 -9.94 34.26
C TRP A 10 -30.38 -11.02 35.29
N LEU A 11 -29.99 -12.28 35.01
CA LEU A 11 -29.15 -13.11 35.90
C LEU A 11 -28.49 -14.24 35.09
N ALA A 12 -27.50 -14.93 35.67
CA ALA A 12 -26.59 -15.83 34.95
C ALA A 12 -26.20 -17.09 35.76
N SER A 13 -25.52 -18.01 35.06
CA SER A 13 -24.61 -19.07 35.56
C SER A 13 -25.17 -20.27 36.37
N THR A 14 -24.55 -21.44 36.10
CA THR A 14 -24.50 -22.70 36.91
C THR A 14 -25.81 -23.48 37.14
N SER A 15 -25.83 -24.83 37.18
CA SER A 15 -24.82 -25.85 36.80
C SER A 15 -25.38 -27.28 36.82
N ALA A 16 -24.95 -28.12 35.85
CA ALA A 16 -24.72 -29.59 35.93
C ALA A 16 -25.85 -30.56 36.38
N PHE A 17 -25.61 -31.86 36.06
CA PHE A 17 -26.43 -33.06 36.38
C PHE A 17 -27.83 -33.13 35.73
N SER A 18 -28.45 -34.32 35.58
CA SER A 18 -28.04 -35.62 35.00
C SER A 18 -29.29 -36.52 34.95
N ASP A 19 -29.24 -37.62 34.20
CA ASP A 19 -30.07 -38.83 34.31
C ASP A 19 -31.61 -38.76 34.27
N ALA A 20 -32.13 -39.25 33.14
CA ALA A 20 -33.04 -40.41 33.04
C ALA A 20 -34.44 -40.43 33.72
N ALA A 21 -35.41 -40.86 32.90
CA ALA A 21 -36.65 -41.56 33.25
C ALA A 21 -37.68 -40.86 34.16
N ASN A 22 -38.77 -40.37 33.53
CA ASN A 22 -40.07 -41.06 33.59
C ASN A 22 -41.08 -40.42 32.62
N ILE A 23 -41.64 -41.20 31.69
CA ILE A 23 -42.84 -40.82 30.91
C ILE A 23 -43.86 -41.95 31.07
N SER A 24 -44.92 -41.70 31.84
CA SER A 24 -45.94 -42.71 32.15
C SER A 24 -47.30 -42.09 32.52
N SER A 25 -47.88 -41.29 31.62
CA SER A 25 -49.34 -41.04 31.62
C SER A 25 -49.84 -40.46 30.30
N PHE A 26 -50.67 -41.25 29.62
CA PHE A 26 -51.88 -40.92 28.84
C PHE A 26 -51.98 -41.78 27.57
N ALA A 27 -52.94 -42.71 27.57
CA ALA A 27 -53.30 -43.52 26.41
C ALA A 27 -54.84 -43.71 26.38
N ALA A 28 -55.49 -43.07 25.40
CA ALA A 28 -56.86 -43.39 24.99
C ALA A 28 -57.15 -42.80 23.59
N LEU A 29 -57.34 -43.70 22.62
CA LEU A 29 -58.26 -43.66 21.45
C LEU A 29 -58.60 -42.29 20.78
N SER A 30 -58.59 -42.14 19.44
CA SER A 30 -58.43 -43.09 18.33
C SER A 30 -57.96 -42.36 17.07
N GLY A 31 -57.11 -42.98 16.24
CA GLY A 31 -56.68 -42.39 14.97
C GLY A 31 -55.64 -43.25 14.24
N LEU A 32 -56.04 -44.42 13.72
CA LEU A 32 -55.11 -45.36 13.08
C LEU A 32 -54.73 -44.92 11.66
N ILE A 33 -53.66 -44.13 11.54
CA ILE A 33 -52.83 -44.08 10.34
C ILE A 33 -51.44 -44.57 10.72
N ILE A 34 -51.10 -45.79 10.30
CA ILE A 34 -49.75 -46.32 10.44
C ILE A 34 -48.90 -45.70 9.34
N PHE A 35 -48.35 -44.50 9.60
CA PHE A 35 -47.03 -44.20 9.06
C PHE A 35 -46.03 -44.99 9.89
N GLY A 36 -45.62 -46.14 9.36
CA GLY A 36 -44.51 -46.89 9.88
C GLY A 36 -43.24 -46.08 9.67
N ALA A 37 -42.86 -45.28 10.68
CA ALA A 37 -41.54 -44.70 10.77
C ALA A 37 -40.55 -45.83 11.10
N SER A 38 -40.29 -46.69 10.12
CA SER A 38 -39.13 -47.56 10.13
C SER A 38 -37.90 -46.66 10.12
N THR A 39 -37.26 -46.52 11.27
CA THR A 39 -35.85 -46.14 11.34
C THR A 39 -35.04 -47.33 10.82
N SER A 40 -35.10 -47.56 9.51
CA SER A 40 -34.10 -48.33 8.80
C SER A 40 -32.79 -47.59 8.99
N ASN A 41 -31.93 -48.13 9.87
CA ASN A 41 -30.53 -47.75 9.88
C ASN A 41 -30.01 -47.96 8.45
N ALA A 42 -29.34 -46.95 7.89
CA ALA A 42 -28.91 -47.02 6.49
C ALA A 42 -28.05 -48.27 6.27
N ALA A 43 -28.41 -49.05 5.25
CA ALA A 43 -27.77 -50.35 5.03
C ALA A 43 -26.41 -50.14 4.36
N ASP A 44 -25.36 -50.68 4.96
CA ASP A 44 -24.04 -50.76 4.33
C ASP A 44 -24.10 -51.77 3.18
N ILE A 45 -23.99 -51.29 1.94
CA ILE A 45 -23.92 -52.12 0.74
C ILE A 45 -22.50 -52.07 0.20
N GLN A 46 -21.83 -53.23 0.23
CA GLN A 46 -20.48 -53.40 -0.27
C GLN A 46 -20.46 -53.53 -1.81
N TRP A 47 -19.50 -52.89 -2.46
CA TRP A 47 -19.11 -53.15 -3.86
C TRP A 47 -18.29 -54.44 -3.91
N GLU A 48 -18.74 -55.40 -4.69
CA GLU A 48 -18.10 -56.70 -4.91
C GLU A 48 -17.46 -56.79 -6.31
N GLY A 49 -17.91 -55.96 -7.26
CA GLY A 49 -17.42 -55.91 -8.64
C GLY A 49 -16.00 -55.37 -8.83
N THR A 50 -15.54 -55.40 -10.08
CA THR A 50 -14.23 -54.85 -10.49
C THR A 50 -14.35 -53.38 -10.87
N THR A 51 -14.43 -53.03 -12.16
CA THR A 51 -14.64 -51.65 -12.64
C THR A 51 -15.87 -51.59 -13.52
N ALA A 52 -16.92 -50.91 -13.06
CA ALA A 52 -18.19 -50.78 -13.78
C ALA A 52 -18.98 -49.53 -13.33
N SER A 53 -20.09 -49.21 -14.00
CA SER A 53 -21.03 -48.18 -13.53
C SER A 53 -21.66 -48.59 -12.20
N TYR A 54 -21.91 -47.63 -11.31
CA TYR A 54 -22.69 -47.83 -10.08
C TYR A 54 -24.09 -48.42 -10.35
N THR A 55 -24.59 -48.31 -11.58
CA THR A 55 -25.88 -48.87 -12.02
C THR A 55 -25.87 -50.39 -12.21
N THR A 56 -24.70 -51.05 -12.24
CA THR A 56 -24.62 -52.51 -12.29
C THR A 56 -25.02 -53.12 -10.96
N ALA A 57 -26.31 -53.45 -10.81
CA ALA A 57 -26.86 -53.96 -9.56
C ALA A 57 -26.15 -55.22 -9.03
N THR A 58 -25.68 -56.10 -9.91
CA THR A 58 -24.97 -57.35 -9.56
C THR A 58 -23.52 -57.16 -9.11
N ASP A 59 -22.95 -55.96 -9.24
CA ASP A 59 -21.63 -55.62 -8.67
C ASP A 59 -21.75 -55.08 -7.23
N TRP A 60 -22.98 -54.95 -6.70
CA TRP A 60 -23.29 -54.58 -5.32
C TRP A 60 -23.85 -55.76 -4.53
N GLN A 61 -23.50 -55.82 -3.25
CA GLN A 61 -23.95 -56.84 -2.30
C GLN A 61 -25.48 -56.96 -2.26
N GLY A 62 -26.00 -58.13 -2.62
CA GLY A 62 -27.44 -58.41 -2.65
C GLY A 62 -28.16 -57.94 -3.92
N ASP A 63 -27.45 -57.82 -5.04
CA ASP A 63 -27.98 -57.56 -6.39
C ASP A 63 -28.82 -56.26 -6.50
N ARG A 64 -28.45 -55.21 -5.73
CA ARG A 64 -29.19 -53.94 -5.69
C ARG A 64 -28.28 -52.71 -5.64
N VAL A 65 -28.60 -51.69 -6.43
CA VAL A 65 -27.91 -50.39 -6.41
C VAL A 65 -28.27 -49.63 -5.11
N PRO A 66 -27.30 -49.02 -4.40
CA PRO A 66 -27.57 -48.20 -3.21
C PRO A 66 -28.48 -47.00 -3.51
N THR A 67 -29.42 -46.74 -2.60
CA THR A 67 -30.40 -45.65 -2.67
C THR A 67 -30.15 -44.59 -1.59
N VAL A 68 -31.03 -43.58 -1.51
CA VAL A 68 -31.03 -42.54 -0.47
C VAL A 68 -31.05 -43.08 0.97
N ASP A 69 -31.53 -44.32 1.17
CA ASP A 69 -31.57 -45.00 2.46
C ASP A 69 -30.41 -45.99 2.67
N ASP A 70 -29.41 -46.03 1.77
CA ASP A 70 -28.30 -46.98 1.79
C ASP A 70 -26.93 -46.29 1.72
N ASN A 71 -25.92 -46.90 2.34
CA ASN A 71 -24.51 -46.46 2.30
C ASN A 71 -23.74 -47.28 1.25
N ALA A 72 -22.98 -46.63 0.37
CA ALA A 72 -22.25 -47.27 -0.72
C ALA A 72 -20.75 -47.43 -0.39
N PHE A 73 -20.30 -48.66 -0.12
CA PHE A 73 -18.93 -48.94 0.36
C PHE A 73 -18.07 -49.61 -0.72
N ALA A 74 -16.92 -49.00 -1.07
CA ALA A 74 -15.93 -49.55 -1.99
C ALA A 74 -14.63 -49.94 -1.24
N ASP A 75 -14.69 -51.03 -0.49
CA ASP A 75 -13.55 -51.53 0.30
C ASP A 75 -12.77 -52.70 -0.35
N ASN A 76 -13.18 -53.19 -1.54
CA ASN A 76 -12.62 -54.39 -2.19
C ASN A 76 -11.44 -54.14 -3.19
N GLY A 77 -11.07 -52.90 -3.45
CA GLY A 77 -10.11 -52.55 -4.52
C GLY A 77 -10.72 -52.29 -5.90
N GLY A 78 -12.04 -52.45 -6.04
CA GLY A 78 -12.80 -52.12 -7.25
C GLY A 78 -13.01 -50.62 -7.46
N THR A 79 -13.53 -50.27 -8.63
CA THR A 79 -13.83 -48.90 -9.06
C THR A 79 -15.30 -48.73 -9.45
N VAL A 80 -16.01 -47.94 -8.67
CA VAL A 80 -17.41 -47.53 -8.93
C VAL A 80 -17.41 -46.32 -9.85
N GLN A 81 -17.96 -46.44 -11.05
CA GLN A 81 -18.02 -45.34 -12.03
C GLN A 81 -19.39 -44.66 -12.01
N ILE A 82 -19.39 -43.33 -12.08
CA ILE A 82 -20.57 -42.50 -12.30
C ILE A 82 -20.37 -41.81 -13.66
N LEU A 83 -20.92 -42.43 -14.71
CA LEU A 83 -20.69 -42.07 -16.11
C LEU A 83 -21.58 -40.90 -16.55
N PRO A 84 -21.32 -40.25 -17.70
CA PRO A 84 -22.18 -39.17 -18.21
C PRO A 84 -23.56 -39.65 -18.71
N THR A 85 -23.71 -40.95 -18.93
CA THR A 85 -24.93 -41.63 -19.41
C THR A 85 -25.89 -42.03 -18.29
N ASP A 86 -25.40 -42.06 -17.06
CA ASP A 86 -26.11 -42.67 -15.94
C ASP A 86 -27.19 -41.70 -15.41
N PRO A 87 -28.29 -42.18 -14.78
CA PRO A 87 -29.27 -41.30 -14.13
C PRO A 87 -28.63 -40.52 -12.95
N THR A 88 -29.39 -39.63 -12.31
CA THR A 88 -28.92 -39.04 -11.04
C THR A 88 -28.83 -40.14 -9.99
N TRP A 89 -27.69 -40.25 -9.31
CA TRP A 89 -27.56 -41.12 -8.15
C TRP A 89 -27.99 -40.38 -6.89
N HIS A 90 -28.86 -40.99 -6.10
CA HIS A 90 -29.26 -40.54 -4.78
C HIS A 90 -28.80 -41.62 -3.80
N VAL A 91 -27.89 -41.27 -2.88
CA VAL A 91 -27.23 -42.22 -1.95
C VAL A 91 -27.09 -41.59 -0.56
N ASN A 92 -27.14 -42.35 0.54
CA ASN A 92 -26.99 -41.74 1.87
C ASN A 92 -25.55 -41.26 2.11
N ASP A 93 -24.61 -42.21 2.09
CA ASP A 93 -23.18 -42.09 2.41
C ASP A 93 -22.38 -42.80 1.32
N TYR A 94 -21.13 -42.39 1.07
CA TYR A 94 -20.22 -43.25 0.31
C TYR A 94 -18.79 -43.21 0.83
N ARG A 95 -18.21 -44.41 0.91
CA ARG A 95 -16.94 -44.68 1.60
C ARG A 95 -16.05 -45.53 0.70
N ALA A 96 -14.75 -45.23 0.66
CA ALA A 96 -13.74 -46.15 0.14
C ALA A 96 -12.57 -46.28 1.12
N SER A 97 -12.23 -47.52 1.46
CA SER A 97 -11.01 -47.85 2.19
C SER A 97 -9.90 -48.28 1.23
N ASN A 98 -10.18 -49.19 0.29
CA ASN A 98 -9.21 -49.63 -0.73
C ASN A 98 -9.70 -49.46 -2.18
N GLY A 99 -10.98 -49.16 -2.40
CA GLY A 99 -11.57 -48.95 -3.73
C GLY A 99 -11.51 -47.50 -4.20
N THR A 100 -12.12 -47.24 -5.35
CA THR A 100 -12.17 -45.93 -5.99
C THR A 100 -13.59 -45.58 -6.44
N PHE A 101 -13.97 -44.31 -6.33
CA PHE A 101 -15.16 -43.74 -6.98
C PHE A 101 -14.74 -42.77 -8.07
N VAL A 102 -15.31 -42.89 -9.28
CA VAL A 102 -14.96 -42.05 -10.45
C VAL A 102 -16.18 -41.33 -10.99
N GLN A 103 -16.31 -40.03 -10.72
CA GLN A 103 -17.39 -39.20 -11.26
C GLN A 103 -16.95 -38.43 -12.50
N SER A 104 -17.56 -38.78 -13.64
CA SER A 104 -17.18 -38.25 -14.97
C SER A 104 -18.27 -37.48 -15.69
N GLY A 105 -19.55 -37.57 -15.28
CA GLY A 105 -20.59 -36.74 -15.90
C GLY A 105 -21.94 -36.66 -15.22
N SER A 106 -22.51 -37.75 -14.68
CA SER A 106 -23.82 -37.66 -14.04
C SER A 106 -23.78 -36.88 -12.71
N ARG A 107 -24.97 -36.58 -12.18
CA ARG A 107 -25.21 -35.90 -10.91
C ARG A 107 -25.30 -36.91 -9.77
N VAL A 108 -24.72 -36.56 -8.63
CA VAL A 108 -24.87 -37.32 -7.37
C VAL A 108 -25.47 -36.38 -6.31
N GLU A 109 -26.47 -36.85 -5.58
CA GLU A 109 -27.00 -36.25 -4.33
C GLU A 109 -26.71 -37.19 -3.15
N MET A 110 -26.32 -36.60 -2.01
CA MET A 110 -26.18 -37.31 -0.74
C MET A 110 -26.46 -36.45 0.49
N TRP A 111 -26.60 -37.09 1.65
CA TRP A 111 -27.07 -36.46 2.90
C TRP A 111 -26.25 -36.82 4.15
N ALA A 112 -25.52 -37.93 4.13
CA ALA A 112 -24.54 -38.33 5.14
C ALA A 112 -23.10 -38.12 4.62
N TRP A 113 -22.14 -38.94 5.04
CA TRP A 113 -20.72 -38.62 4.90
C TRP A 113 -20.16 -39.07 3.54
N MET A 114 -18.99 -38.51 3.21
CA MET A 114 -18.11 -38.97 2.15
C MET A 114 -16.76 -39.24 2.79
N ARG A 115 -16.24 -40.47 2.69
CA ARG A 115 -15.05 -40.89 3.45
C ARG A 115 -14.06 -41.69 2.62
N MET A 116 -12.86 -41.15 2.39
CA MET A 116 -11.79 -41.80 1.65
C MET A 116 -10.61 -42.13 2.59
N GLY A 117 -10.13 -43.38 2.58
CA GLY A 117 -9.05 -43.85 3.46
C GLY A 117 -9.51 -44.06 4.91
N VAL A 118 -10.51 -44.92 5.11
CA VAL A 118 -11.19 -45.08 6.43
C VAL A 118 -10.54 -46.12 7.35
N ASN A 119 -9.85 -47.13 6.80
CA ASN A 119 -9.16 -48.15 7.58
C ASN A 119 -7.63 -47.92 7.55
N GLU A 120 -6.95 -48.23 8.65
CA GLU A 120 -5.47 -48.16 8.73
C GLU A 120 -4.81 -49.03 7.65
N GLY A 121 -3.76 -48.52 7.01
CA GLY A 121 -3.03 -49.22 5.94
C GLY A 121 -3.77 -49.36 4.60
N THR A 122 -4.96 -48.77 4.45
CA THR A 122 -5.76 -48.81 3.19
C THR A 122 -5.65 -47.50 2.40
N THR A 123 -5.90 -47.53 1.08
CA THR A 123 -5.92 -46.32 0.21
C THR A 123 -7.25 -46.17 -0.52
N GLY A 124 -8.07 -45.19 -0.14
CA GLY A 124 -9.37 -44.91 -0.76
C GLY A 124 -9.30 -43.68 -1.66
N THR A 125 -9.92 -43.73 -2.84
CA THR A 125 -9.75 -42.68 -3.87
C THR A 125 -11.07 -42.14 -4.41
N PHE A 126 -11.16 -40.82 -4.60
CA PHE A 126 -12.23 -40.15 -5.36
C PHE A 126 -11.67 -39.34 -6.54
N GLU A 127 -12.03 -39.75 -7.75
CA GLU A 127 -11.72 -39.07 -9.00
C GLU A 127 -12.92 -38.25 -9.49
N MET A 128 -12.73 -36.98 -9.81
CA MET A 128 -13.75 -36.15 -10.46
C MET A 128 -13.22 -35.40 -11.68
N THR A 129 -13.67 -35.85 -12.86
CA THR A 129 -13.38 -35.25 -14.16
C THR A 129 -14.57 -34.47 -14.73
N GLY A 130 -15.78 -34.69 -14.21
CA GLY A 130 -17.00 -34.05 -14.71
C GLY A 130 -18.22 -34.23 -13.80
N GLY A 131 -19.34 -33.64 -14.23
CA GLY A 131 -20.63 -33.75 -13.54
C GLY A 131 -20.82 -32.81 -12.34
N LYS A 132 -21.86 -33.08 -11.55
CA LYS A 132 -22.27 -32.28 -10.39
C LYS A 132 -22.38 -33.16 -9.14
N HIS A 133 -21.71 -32.77 -8.07
CA HIS A 133 -21.72 -33.50 -6.80
C HIS A 133 -22.39 -32.63 -5.73
N GLU A 134 -23.44 -33.12 -5.06
CA GLU A 134 -24.22 -32.35 -4.08
C GLU A 134 -24.29 -33.07 -2.75
N HIS A 135 -23.40 -32.68 -1.84
CA HIS A 135 -23.24 -33.22 -0.50
C HIS A 135 -24.01 -32.32 0.47
N ASN A 136 -25.26 -32.71 0.77
CA ASN A 136 -26.28 -31.85 1.39
C ASN A 136 -26.25 -31.81 2.92
N GLY A 137 -25.55 -32.77 3.55
CA GLY A 137 -25.36 -32.91 4.99
C GLY A 137 -24.10 -33.74 5.25
N GLY A 138 -23.82 -34.10 6.50
CA GLY A 138 -22.66 -34.93 6.85
C GLY A 138 -21.32 -34.19 6.92
N SER A 139 -20.23 -34.97 6.82
CA SER A 139 -18.84 -34.50 6.74
C SER A 139 -18.14 -35.13 5.53
N PHE A 140 -17.18 -34.40 4.97
CA PHE A 140 -16.36 -34.81 3.83
C PHE A 140 -14.94 -35.06 4.36
N HIS A 141 -14.49 -36.32 4.41
CA HIS A 141 -13.19 -36.71 4.95
C HIS A 141 -12.32 -37.36 3.88
N ILE A 142 -11.11 -36.84 3.70
CA ILE A 142 -10.04 -37.41 2.88
C ILE A 142 -8.86 -37.72 3.82
N GLY A 143 -8.66 -38.99 4.18
CA GLY A 143 -7.57 -39.45 5.05
C GLY A 143 -7.94 -39.60 6.52
N GLU A 144 -8.98 -40.38 6.83
CA GLU A 144 -9.48 -40.51 8.21
C GLU A 144 -8.64 -41.45 9.09
N ARG A 145 -8.17 -42.59 8.55
CA ARG A 145 -7.20 -43.47 9.25
C ARG A 145 -6.22 -44.18 8.32
N GLY A 146 -6.61 -44.37 7.06
CA GLY A 146 -5.74 -44.74 5.97
C GLY A 146 -5.35 -43.51 5.13
N ASN A 147 -4.87 -43.80 3.92
CA ASN A 147 -4.55 -42.79 2.91
C ASN A 147 -5.82 -42.44 2.12
N GLY A 148 -6.26 -41.19 2.17
CA GLY A 148 -7.34 -40.68 1.33
C GLY A 148 -6.78 -39.87 0.18
N ILE A 149 -7.15 -40.21 -1.06
CA ILE A 149 -6.77 -39.47 -2.26
C ILE A 149 -8.02 -38.87 -2.92
N MET A 150 -7.93 -37.62 -3.34
CA MET A 150 -8.98 -36.94 -4.09
C MET A 150 -8.37 -36.16 -5.27
N ASN A 151 -8.83 -36.42 -6.48
CA ASN A 151 -8.33 -35.76 -7.69
C ASN A 151 -9.48 -35.02 -8.40
N LEU A 152 -9.40 -33.68 -8.44
CA LEU A 152 -10.44 -32.80 -8.98
C LEU A 152 -9.92 -32.04 -10.20
N SER A 153 -10.19 -32.59 -11.39
CA SER A 153 -9.80 -32.00 -12.69
C SER A 153 -10.97 -31.33 -13.42
N GLY A 154 -12.22 -31.66 -13.07
CA GLY A 154 -13.41 -31.08 -13.71
C GLY A 154 -14.67 -31.19 -12.87
N GLY A 155 -15.82 -30.84 -13.46
CA GLY A 155 -17.11 -30.86 -12.77
C GLY A 155 -17.27 -29.79 -11.69
N SER A 156 -18.21 -29.98 -10.76
CA SER A 156 -18.43 -29.08 -9.63
C SER A 156 -19.03 -29.77 -8.41
N ILE A 157 -18.38 -29.60 -7.26
CA ILE A 157 -18.81 -30.06 -5.94
C ILE A 157 -19.50 -28.92 -5.19
N TYR A 158 -20.63 -29.23 -4.56
CA TYR A 158 -21.38 -28.35 -3.67
C TYR A 158 -21.46 -29.01 -2.30
N PHE A 159 -20.59 -28.58 -1.39
CA PHE A 159 -20.48 -29.09 -0.03
C PHE A 159 -21.26 -28.19 0.94
N ARG A 160 -22.33 -28.76 1.50
CA ARG A 160 -23.26 -28.11 2.44
C ARG A 160 -23.23 -28.74 3.84
N GLY A 161 -22.39 -29.76 4.03
CA GLY A 161 -22.10 -30.37 5.34
C GLY A 161 -21.32 -29.43 6.27
N GLN A 162 -20.94 -29.93 7.45
CA GLN A 162 -20.32 -29.11 8.49
C GLN A 162 -18.82 -28.90 8.27
N TYR A 163 -18.08 -30.00 8.08
CA TYR A 163 -16.62 -30.01 7.92
C TYR A 163 -16.21 -30.77 6.66
N ALA A 164 -15.40 -30.14 5.82
CA ALA A 164 -14.57 -30.79 4.81
C ALA A 164 -13.14 -30.84 5.33
N ILE A 165 -12.55 -32.03 5.43
CA ILE A 165 -11.28 -32.26 6.10
C ILE A 165 -10.36 -33.08 5.20
N VAL A 166 -9.13 -32.61 5.06
CA VAL A 166 -8.03 -33.26 4.35
C VAL A 166 -6.94 -33.53 5.38
N GLY A 167 -6.61 -34.80 5.58
CA GLY A 167 -5.98 -35.25 6.81
C GLY A 167 -7.03 -35.57 7.89
N ASN A 168 -6.56 -35.78 9.12
CA ASN A 168 -7.28 -36.59 10.09
C ASN A 168 -8.38 -35.84 10.89
N ARG A 169 -9.36 -36.60 11.36
CA ARG A 169 -10.32 -36.28 12.44
C ARG A 169 -10.81 -37.56 13.16
N GLY A 170 -10.39 -38.74 12.71
CA GLY A 170 -10.96 -40.05 13.02
C GLY A 170 -11.25 -40.23 14.51
N GLU A 171 -12.44 -40.76 14.80
CA GLU A 171 -12.91 -40.92 16.18
C GLU A 171 -12.13 -42.07 16.85
N GLY A 172 -10.96 -41.73 17.42
CA GLY A 172 -10.04 -42.63 18.10
C GLY A 172 -8.58 -42.11 18.12
N PRO A 173 -7.83 -42.28 19.22
CA PRO A 173 -6.46 -41.78 19.35
C PRO A 173 -5.43 -42.66 18.61
N ASN A 174 -4.29 -42.07 18.27
CA ASN A 174 -3.11 -42.69 17.63
C ASN A 174 -3.34 -43.12 16.17
N THR A 175 -4.08 -42.34 15.39
CA THR A 175 -4.45 -42.68 14.00
C THR A 175 -3.52 -42.03 12.97
N THR A 176 -3.03 -42.83 12.01
CA THR A 176 -2.01 -42.45 11.02
C THR A 176 -2.59 -41.97 9.68
N GLY A 177 -3.83 -41.46 9.69
CA GLY A 177 -4.54 -41.02 8.49
C GLY A 177 -3.84 -39.86 7.77
N THR A 178 -3.69 -40.00 6.46
CA THR A 178 -3.10 -38.98 5.57
C THR A 178 -4.07 -38.64 4.44
N GLY A 179 -4.22 -37.35 4.15
CA GLY A 179 -5.17 -36.88 3.14
C GLY A 179 -4.48 -36.06 2.06
N VAL A 180 -4.73 -36.39 0.79
CA VAL A 180 -4.20 -35.64 -0.35
C VAL A 180 -5.35 -35.24 -1.28
N VAL A 181 -5.53 -33.94 -1.48
CA VAL A 181 -6.38 -33.38 -2.56
C VAL A 181 -5.49 -32.78 -3.64
N ASN A 182 -5.71 -33.15 -4.90
CA ASN A 182 -5.10 -32.51 -6.06
C ASN A 182 -6.19 -31.86 -6.93
N GLN A 183 -6.34 -30.54 -6.85
CA GLN A 183 -7.23 -29.77 -7.70
C GLN A 183 -6.47 -29.13 -8.88
N SER A 184 -6.61 -29.71 -10.07
CA SER A 184 -6.11 -29.14 -11.33
C SER A 184 -7.20 -28.42 -12.13
N GLY A 185 -8.47 -28.55 -11.72
CA GLY A 185 -9.60 -27.94 -12.41
C GLY A 185 -10.90 -28.01 -11.60
N GLY A 186 -12.03 -28.07 -12.30
CA GLY A 186 -13.36 -28.12 -11.67
C GLY A 186 -13.64 -26.97 -10.69
N LYS A 187 -14.61 -27.19 -9.78
CA LYS A 187 -14.93 -26.26 -8.69
C LYS A 187 -15.29 -27.00 -7.40
N PHE A 188 -14.77 -26.55 -6.27
CA PHE A 188 -15.29 -26.90 -4.95
C PHE A 188 -16.01 -25.69 -4.35
N ASN A 189 -17.25 -25.87 -3.89
CA ASN A 189 -18.08 -24.80 -3.33
C ASN A 189 -18.54 -25.23 -1.94
N GLY A 190 -17.86 -24.77 -0.89
CA GLY A 190 -18.13 -25.12 0.50
C GLY A 190 -18.84 -24.01 1.27
N THR A 191 -20.01 -24.29 1.84
CA THR A 191 -20.64 -23.43 2.86
C THR A 191 -20.27 -23.82 4.28
N GLY A 192 -19.86 -25.08 4.49
CA GLY A 192 -19.17 -25.52 5.71
C GLY A 192 -17.71 -25.10 5.75
N GLU A 193 -16.98 -25.61 6.75
CA GLU A 193 -15.57 -25.30 6.97
C GLU A 193 -14.66 -26.21 6.11
N LEU A 194 -13.49 -25.70 5.72
CA LEU A 194 -12.43 -26.50 5.12
C LEU A 194 -11.22 -26.52 6.06
N TRP A 195 -10.83 -27.71 6.53
CA TRP A 195 -9.63 -27.93 7.33
C TRP A 195 -8.63 -28.80 6.55
N VAL A 196 -7.37 -28.40 6.51
CA VAL A 196 -6.26 -29.15 5.91
C VAL A 196 -5.23 -29.38 7.00
N GLY A 197 -5.06 -30.62 7.47
CA GLY A 197 -4.28 -30.94 8.66
C GLY A 197 -5.05 -30.67 9.96
N HIS A 198 -5.55 -31.73 10.59
CA HIS A 198 -6.19 -31.73 11.90
C HIS A 198 -5.88 -33.07 12.61
N ALA A 199 -5.83 -33.10 13.95
CA ALA A 199 -5.41 -34.26 14.74
C ALA A 199 -5.87 -34.18 16.20
N HIS A 200 -5.35 -35.08 17.05
CA HIS A 200 -5.29 -34.94 18.51
C HIS A 200 -3.82 -34.93 19.00
N VAL A 201 -3.63 -34.88 20.33
CA VAL A 201 -2.29 -34.90 20.95
C VAL A 201 -1.53 -36.19 20.59
N GLY A 202 -0.46 -36.05 19.80
CA GLY A 202 0.47 -37.16 19.53
C GLY A 202 0.21 -37.96 18.24
N ASP A 203 -0.82 -37.64 17.46
CA ASP A 203 -0.99 -38.26 16.13
C ASP A 203 0.01 -37.64 15.12
N GLY A 204 0.68 -38.48 14.31
CA GLY A 204 1.66 -38.05 13.30
C GLY A 204 1.04 -37.67 11.96
N VAL A 205 0.03 -36.79 11.96
CA VAL A 205 -0.87 -36.56 10.82
C VAL A 205 -0.43 -35.42 9.91
N PHE A 206 -0.57 -35.64 8.60
CA PHE A 206 -0.43 -34.63 7.57
C PHE A 206 -1.64 -34.59 6.62
N GLY A 207 -2.16 -33.39 6.39
CA GLY A 207 -3.12 -33.10 5.31
C GLY A 207 -2.48 -32.22 4.24
N THR A 208 -2.61 -32.59 2.96
CA THR A 208 -2.03 -31.86 1.82
C THR A 208 -3.11 -31.47 0.80
N TYR A 209 -3.16 -30.21 0.41
CA TYR A 209 -4.01 -29.72 -0.68
C TYR A 209 -3.16 -29.04 -1.76
N ASN A 210 -3.07 -29.68 -2.93
CA ASN A 210 -2.34 -29.17 -4.09
C ASN A 210 -3.33 -28.55 -5.08
N MET A 211 -3.27 -27.24 -5.31
CA MET A 211 -4.10 -26.50 -6.25
C MET A 211 -3.26 -25.97 -7.43
N THR A 212 -3.42 -26.61 -8.59
CA THR A 212 -2.75 -26.26 -9.86
C THR A 212 -3.73 -25.75 -10.92
N GLY A 213 -4.99 -25.53 -10.55
CA GLY A 213 -6.02 -24.90 -11.37
C GLY A 213 -7.40 -24.91 -10.71
N GLY A 214 -8.43 -24.55 -11.46
CA GLY A 214 -9.82 -24.60 -11.00
C GLY A 214 -10.23 -23.47 -10.05
N THR A 215 -11.23 -23.71 -9.20
CA THR A 215 -11.74 -22.73 -8.25
C THR A 215 -12.16 -23.35 -6.93
N LEU A 216 -11.85 -22.68 -5.82
CA LEU A 216 -12.20 -23.05 -4.45
C LEU A 216 -13.00 -21.89 -3.81
N ASN A 217 -14.29 -22.08 -3.57
CA ASN A 217 -15.19 -21.07 -3.01
C ASN A 217 -15.59 -21.46 -1.58
N LEU A 218 -15.27 -20.61 -0.58
CA LEU A 218 -15.38 -20.95 0.85
C LEU A 218 -16.19 -19.89 1.63
N GLY A 219 -17.29 -20.32 2.25
CA GLY A 219 -18.20 -19.45 3.02
C GLY A 219 -17.97 -19.41 4.54
N ASN A 220 -17.24 -20.38 5.11
CA ASN A 220 -16.94 -20.47 6.54
C ASN A 220 -15.41 -20.52 6.77
N TRP A 221 -14.93 -21.10 7.87
CA TRP A 221 -13.49 -21.19 8.19
C TRP A 221 -12.69 -21.91 7.10
N PHE A 222 -11.47 -21.42 6.90
CA PHE A 222 -10.44 -22.12 6.12
C PHE A 222 -9.20 -22.24 7.00
N SER A 223 -8.97 -23.44 7.55
CA SER A 223 -7.89 -23.71 8.50
C SER A 223 -6.85 -24.63 7.87
N ILE A 224 -5.58 -24.30 8.01
CA ILE A 224 -4.46 -25.16 7.61
C ILE A 224 -3.62 -25.39 8.86
N GLY A 225 -3.51 -26.63 9.33
CA GLY A 225 -3.02 -26.98 10.66
C GLY A 225 -3.99 -26.56 11.76
N ARG A 226 -4.60 -27.54 12.45
CA ARG A 226 -5.65 -27.29 13.47
C ARG A 226 -5.59 -28.30 14.61
N ALA A 227 -5.52 -27.80 15.85
CA ALA A 227 -5.58 -28.59 17.08
C ALA A 227 -4.59 -29.80 17.06
N GLY A 228 -3.28 -29.53 17.04
CA GLY A 228 -2.24 -30.57 17.00
C GLY A 228 -1.86 -31.11 15.62
N GLY A 229 -2.74 -31.02 14.61
CA GLY A 229 -2.46 -31.58 13.28
C GLY A 229 -1.67 -30.64 12.37
N ASP A 230 -0.84 -31.22 11.49
CA ASP A 230 -0.02 -30.47 10.53
C ASP A 230 -0.65 -30.43 9.13
N GLY A 231 -0.63 -29.25 8.50
CA GLY A 231 -1.30 -28.98 7.22
C GLY A 231 -0.45 -28.24 6.19
N GLU A 232 -0.54 -28.68 4.94
CA GLU A 232 0.16 -28.13 3.76
C GLU A 232 -0.86 -27.72 2.68
N PHE A 233 -0.81 -26.47 2.21
CA PHE A 233 -1.57 -26.01 1.04
C PHE A 233 -0.63 -25.41 0.00
N VAL A 234 -0.59 -25.97 -1.21
CA VAL A 234 0.22 -25.47 -2.33
C VAL A 234 -0.68 -24.88 -3.40
N LEU A 235 -0.55 -23.58 -3.69
CA LEU A 235 -1.27 -22.87 -4.75
C LEU A 235 -0.29 -22.48 -5.87
N THR A 236 -0.28 -23.26 -6.96
CA THR A 236 0.51 -22.96 -8.17
C THR A 236 -0.31 -22.21 -9.21
N ASP A 237 -1.59 -22.55 -9.38
CA ASP A 237 -2.54 -21.77 -10.19
C ASP A 237 -4.00 -22.04 -9.77
N GLY A 238 -4.94 -21.24 -10.28
CA GLY A 238 -6.37 -21.29 -9.94
C GLY A 238 -6.82 -20.10 -9.09
N THR A 239 -8.00 -20.19 -8.48
CA THR A 239 -8.54 -19.10 -7.65
C THR A 239 -9.24 -19.60 -6.39
N ILE A 240 -8.84 -19.06 -5.24
CA ILE A 240 -9.52 -19.23 -3.96
C ILE A 240 -10.35 -17.97 -3.67
N ASN A 241 -11.65 -18.11 -3.46
CA ASN A 241 -12.55 -17.04 -3.04
C ASN A 241 -13.12 -17.36 -1.64
N LYS A 242 -12.53 -16.74 -0.61
CA LYS A 242 -13.02 -16.75 0.77
C LYS A 242 -13.98 -15.58 0.97
N SER A 243 -15.19 -15.86 1.47
CA SER A 243 -16.22 -14.83 1.71
C SER A 243 -15.78 -13.76 2.73
N GLN A 244 -16.53 -12.66 2.81
CA GLN A 244 -16.49 -11.79 3.99
C GLN A 244 -16.88 -12.56 5.25
N GLU A 245 -16.50 -12.00 6.41
CA GLU A 245 -16.93 -12.53 7.70
C GLU A 245 -18.45 -12.52 7.80
N ASN A 246 -19.00 -13.68 8.18
CA ASN A 246 -20.35 -13.78 8.69
C ASN A 246 -20.37 -13.31 10.17
N SER A 247 -21.56 -13.28 10.78
CA SER A 247 -21.76 -12.86 12.18
C SER A 247 -21.00 -13.67 13.24
N ASN A 248 -20.38 -14.79 12.85
CA ASN A 248 -19.72 -15.72 13.75
C ASN A 248 -18.18 -15.63 13.68
N GLY A 249 -17.64 -14.75 12.82
CA GLY A 249 -16.21 -14.49 12.69
C GLY A 249 -15.41 -15.67 12.14
N SER A 250 -15.56 -15.96 10.84
CA SER A 250 -14.88 -17.07 10.16
C SER A 250 -13.71 -16.59 9.28
N GLN A 251 -12.46 -16.80 9.73
CA GLN A 251 -11.25 -16.34 9.03
C GLN A 251 -10.62 -17.41 8.12
N MET A 252 -9.53 -17.03 7.45
CA MET A 252 -8.52 -17.97 6.95
C MET A 252 -7.35 -17.98 7.95
N VAL A 253 -6.94 -19.16 8.44
CA VAL A 253 -5.90 -19.31 9.47
C VAL A 253 -4.91 -20.44 9.15
N LEU A 254 -3.64 -20.19 9.46
CA LEU A 254 -2.53 -21.14 9.32
C LEU A 254 -1.94 -21.41 10.71
N GLY A 255 -2.09 -22.61 11.26
CA GLY A 255 -1.60 -22.98 12.59
C GLY A 255 -2.38 -22.29 13.72
N ILE A 256 -3.44 -22.96 14.20
CA ILE A 256 -4.33 -22.45 15.25
C ILE A 256 -4.27 -23.30 16.52
N HIS A 257 -4.05 -22.65 17.66
CA HIS A 257 -4.22 -23.23 18.99
C HIS A 257 -5.70 -23.20 19.41
N ASP A 258 -6.48 -24.15 18.89
CA ASP A 258 -7.82 -24.49 19.40
C ASP A 258 -7.73 -25.84 20.13
N GLY A 259 -8.34 -25.95 21.31
CA GLY A 259 -8.44 -27.22 22.05
C GLY A 259 -7.33 -27.53 23.08
N GLY A 260 -6.34 -26.65 23.25
CA GLY A 260 -5.30 -26.80 24.29
C GLY A 260 -3.94 -27.31 23.81
N ILE A 261 -3.75 -27.40 22.49
CA ILE A 261 -2.47 -27.69 21.82
C ILE A 261 -2.31 -26.83 20.57
N GLY A 262 -1.08 -26.47 20.24
CA GLY A 262 -0.75 -25.79 18.99
C GLY A 262 -0.70 -26.74 17.80
N SER A 263 -0.71 -26.20 16.58
CA SER A 263 -0.65 -26.92 15.29
C SER A 263 0.27 -26.21 14.30
N SER A 264 0.80 -26.91 13.29
CA SER A 264 1.61 -26.31 12.22
C SER A 264 0.80 -26.17 10.92
N GLY A 265 0.72 -24.97 10.36
CA GLY A 265 0.07 -24.69 9.09
C GLY A 265 0.99 -24.00 8.10
N HIS A 266 1.16 -24.59 6.91
CA HIS A 266 1.97 -24.01 5.84
C HIS A 266 1.13 -23.76 4.58
N PHE A 267 1.24 -22.56 4.01
CA PHE A 267 0.67 -22.22 2.70
C PHE A 267 1.78 -21.73 1.78
N LYS A 268 1.99 -22.41 0.65
CA LYS A 268 2.94 -22.04 -0.39
C LYS A 268 2.21 -21.53 -1.62
N GLN A 269 2.36 -20.25 -1.97
CA GLN A 269 1.80 -19.66 -3.17
C GLN A 269 2.89 -19.40 -4.22
N ASP A 270 2.94 -20.23 -5.26
CA ASP A 270 3.80 -20.01 -6.43
C ASP A 270 3.08 -19.24 -7.56
N GLY A 271 1.74 -19.20 -7.54
CA GLY A 271 0.94 -18.53 -8.55
C GLY A 271 -0.55 -18.40 -8.17
N GLY A 272 -1.44 -18.41 -9.16
CA GLY A 272 -2.88 -18.29 -8.94
C GLY A 272 -3.33 -17.00 -8.23
N THR A 273 -4.50 -17.02 -7.60
CA THR A 273 -5.03 -15.88 -6.83
C THR A 273 -5.83 -16.29 -5.60
N LEU A 274 -5.48 -15.74 -4.44
CA LEU A 274 -6.24 -15.81 -3.19
C LEU A 274 -7.01 -14.50 -2.96
N LYS A 275 -8.32 -14.58 -2.77
CA LYS A 275 -9.17 -13.44 -2.41
C LYS A 275 -9.88 -13.72 -1.10
N SER A 276 -9.74 -12.85 -0.11
CA SER A 276 -10.48 -12.93 1.14
C SER A 276 -11.26 -11.65 1.41
N GLY A 277 -12.58 -11.80 1.53
CA GLY A 277 -13.41 -10.77 2.14
C GLY A 277 -13.18 -10.65 3.66
N SER A 278 -12.71 -11.73 4.27
CA SER A 278 -12.44 -11.92 5.70
C SER A 278 -10.96 -11.61 6.02
N GLU A 279 -10.53 -11.89 7.25
CA GLU A 279 -9.15 -11.77 7.71
C GLU A 279 -8.27 -12.95 7.25
N LEU A 280 -6.96 -12.73 7.26
CA LEU A 280 -5.92 -13.74 7.06
C LEU A 280 -5.00 -13.77 8.28
N TRP A 281 -4.95 -14.90 8.99
CA TRP A 281 -4.13 -15.11 10.19
C TRP A 281 -3.01 -16.11 9.93
N VAL A 282 -1.78 -15.63 9.83
CA VAL A 282 -0.58 -16.48 9.82
C VAL A 282 -0.16 -16.72 11.26
N SER A 283 -0.54 -17.87 11.80
CA SER A 283 -0.58 -18.25 13.22
C SER A 283 -1.61 -17.50 14.06
N GLN A 284 -2.39 -18.29 14.82
CA GLN A 284 -3.13 -17.84 15.99
C GLN A 284 -2.78 -18.72 17.20
N GLY A 285 -2.34 -18.09 18.27
CA GLY A 285 -2.09 -18.73 19.56
C GLY A 285 -3.21 -18.57 20.59
N ALA A 286 -2.99 -19.22 21.74
CA ALA A 286 -3.53 -18.80 23.01
C ALA A 286 -2.42 -18.16 23.87
N ASN A 287 -2.82 -17.31 24.82
CA ASN A 287 -1.90 -16.62 25.73
C ASN A 287 -1.41 -17.58 26.86
N VAL A 288 -0.69 -18.64 26.49
CA VAL A 288 -0.19 -19.71 27.37
C VAL A 288 1.30 -19.97 27.16
N ALA A 289 1.97 -20.60 28.12
CA ALA A 289 3.43 -20.73 28.14
C ALA A 289 4.01 -21.66 27.06
N ASP A 290 3.30 -22.73 26.70
CA ASP A 290 3.60 -23.54 25.52
C ASP A 290 2.44 -23.45 24.54
N ASN A 291 2.50 -22.43 23.68
CA ASN A 291 1.45 -22.13 22.72
C ASN A 291 1.50 -23.07 21.49
N GLY A 292 2.68 -23.61 21.13
CA GLY A 292 2.90 -24.56 20.03
C GLY A 292 2.56 -24.10 18.58
N ALA A 293 1.59 -23.20 18.38
CA ALA A 293 0.97 -22.92 17.10
C ALA A 293 1.87 -22.10 16.16
N LYS A 294 2.07 -22.62 14.95
CA LYS A 294 3.02 -22.14 13.95
C LYS A 294 2.33 -21.98 12.61
N GLY A 295 2.40 -20.78 12.04
CA GLY A 295 1.88 -20.49 10.72
C GLY A 295 3.00 -20.00 9.81
N THR A 296 3.18 -20.63 8.65
CA THR A 296 4.14 -20.21 7.64
C THR A 296 3.43 -19.92 6.33
N TYR A 297 3.70 -18.77 5.72
CA TYR A 297 3.16 -18.39 4.41
C TYR A 297 4.31 -18.04 3.46
N ASP A 298 4.52 -18.86 2.42
CA ASP A 298 5.56 -18.69 1.41
C ASP A 298 4.97 -18.14 0.10
N MET A 299 5.06 -16.82 -0.08
CA MET A 299 4.57 -16.09 -1.26
C MET A 299 5.68 -15.91 -2.30
N ASN A 300 5.76 -16.83 -3.26
CA ASN A 300 6.73 -16.79 -4.37
C ASN A 300 6.15 -16.14 -5.64
N GLY A 301 4.83 -16.19 -5.82
CA GLY A 301 4.17 -15.63 -7.02
C GLY A 301 2.66 -15.52 -6.88
N GLY A 302 1.99 -15.03 -7.93
CA GLY A 302 0.53 -14.83 -7.93
C GLY A 302 0.07 -13.58 -7.16
N VAL A 303 -1.19 -13.60 -6.72
CA VAL A 303 -1.85 -12.46 -6.06
C VAL A 303 -2.57 -12.90 -4.79
N ILE A 304 -2.46 -12.07 -3.74
CA ILE A 304 -3.35 -12.08 -2.56
C ILE A 304 -4.09 -10.75 -2.48
N ASP A 305 -5.42 -10.78 -2.48
CA ASP A 305 -6.28 -9.60 -2.27
C ASP A 305 -7.10 -9.80 -0.96
N ILE A 306 -6.73 -9.09 0.12
CA ILE A 306 -7.42 -9.15 1.43
C ILE A 306 -8.18 -7.85 1.71
N ASN A 307 -9.45 -8.00 2.09
CA ASN A 307 -10.34 -6.90 2.44
C ASN A 307 -10.25 -6.48 3.92
N ASN A 308 -10.21 -7.44 4.87
CA ASN A 308 -10.06 -7.16 6.30
C ASN A 308 -8.58 -7.38 6.76
N TRP A 309 -8.33 -7.58 8.06
CA TRP A 309 -7.00 -7.69 8.69
C TRP A 309 -6.10 -8.78 8.08
N ILE A 310 -4.81 -8.47 7.91
CA ILE A 310 -3.73 -9.47 7.80
C ILE A 310 -2.96 -9.48 9.13
N ALA A 311 -3.00 -10.58 9.88
CA ALA A 311 -2.33 -10.71 11.18
C ALA A 311 -1.28 -11.82 11.13
N VAL A 312 -0.06 -11.54 11.60
CA VAL A 312 1.04 -12.52 11.68
C VAL A 312 1.44 -12.69 13.15
N GLY A 313 1.31 -13.90 13.68
CA GLY A 313 1.62 -14.26 15.08
C GLY A 313 0.51 -13.93 16.08
N ARG A 314 -0.76 -13.90 15.65
CA ARG A 314 -1.89 -13.39 16.45
C ARG A 314 -2.03 -14.13 17.80
N GLN A 315 -2.34 -13.42 18.88
CA GLN A 315 -2.54 -13.98 20.24
C GLN A 315 -1.38 -14.89 20.73
N GLY A 316 -0.13 -14.47 20.51
CA GLY A 316 1.06 -15.22 20.93
C GLY A 316 1.52 -16.29 19.94
N GLY A 317 0.88 -16.38 18.75
CA GLY A 317 1.27 -17.29 17.67
C GLY A 317 2.69 -17.08 17.14
N GLN A 318 3.30 -18.15 16.62
CA GLN A 318 4.55 -18.10 15.88
C GLN A 318 4.23 -17.98 14.38
N GLY A 319 4.10 -16.75 13.89
CA GLY A 319 3.74 -16.46 12.50
C GLY A 319 4.97 -16.06 11.68
N THR A 320 5.16 -16.68 10.52
CA THR A 320 6.21 -16.31 9.54
C THR A 320 5.58 -16.13 8.17
N MET A 321 5.77 -14.99 7.53
CA MET A 321 5.42 -14.79 6.12
C MET A 321 6.67 -14.44 5.31
N ASN A 322 7.04 -15.31 4.38
CA ASN A 322 8.14 -15.10 3.44
C ASN A 322 7.55 -14.58 2.12
N ILE A 323 8.01 -13.42 1.66
CA ILE A 323 7.50 -12.72 0.47
C ILE A 323 8.66 -12.59 -0.51
N ASN A 324 8.72 -13.52 -1.46
CA ASN A 324 9.78 -13.63 -2.46
C ASN A 324 9.31 -13.12 -3.84
N GLY A 325 8.00 -13.00 -4.06
CA GLY A 325 7.44 -12.45 -5.29
C GLY A 325 5.93 -12.18 -5.21
N GLY A 326 5.32 -11.97 -6.38
CA GLY A 326 3.88 -11.73 -6.50
C GLY A 326 3.40 -10.38 -5.97
N THR A 327 2.14 -10.30 -5.53
CA THR A 327 1.55 -9.08 -4.95
C THR A 327 0.53 -9.38 -3.87
N ILE A 328 0.68 -8.74 -2.70
CA ILE A 328 -0.27 -8.75 -1.59
C ILE A 328 -0.94 -7.38 -1.50
N ARG A 329 -2.28 -7.33 -1.45
CA ARG A 329 -3.04 -6.09 -1.28
C ARG A 329 -3.95 -6.12 -0.06
N LYS A 330 -3.94 -5.02 0.69
CA LYS A 330 -4.84 -4.75 1.82
C LYS A 330 -5.63 -3.47 1.52
N PHE A 331 -6.91 -3.59 1.17
CA PHE A 331 -7.65 -2.50 0.53
C PHE A 331 -9.00 -2.13 1.18
N GLY A 332 -9.58 -2.99 2.01
CA GLY A 332 -10.78 -2.65 2.79
C GLY A 332 -10.45 -1.91 4.08
N GLY A 333 -11.40 -1.13 4.60
CA GLY A 333 -11.23 -0.30 5.80
C GLY A 333 -11.23 -1.05 7.14
N GLY A 334 -11.42 -2.37 7.14
CA GLY A 334 -11.28 -3.21 8.34
C GLY A 334 -9.82 -3.61 8.56
N GLY A 335 -9.32 -3.47 9.79
CA GLY A 335 -7.99 -3.91 10.20
C GLY A 335 -6.80 -3.23 9.49
N SER A 336 -5.61 -3.73 9.80
CA SER A 336 -4.31 -3.31 9.25
C SER A 336 -3.59 -4.52 8.61
N PHE A 337 -2.31 -4.39 8.26
CA PHE A 337 -1.38 -5.53 8.21
C PHE A 337 -0.53 -5.44 9.48
N THR A 338 -0.59 -6.43 10.37
CA THR A 338 0.06 -6.35 11.68
C THR A 338 0.88 -7.59 12.03
N LEU A 339 1.99 -7.34 12.71
CA LEU A 339 2.87 -8.34 13.28
C LEU A 339 2.69 -8.27 14.80
N THR A 340 2.26 -9.39 15.37
CA THR A 340 1.74 -9.54 16.74
C THR A 340 2.26 -10.88 17.31
N GLY A 341 2.08 -11.15 18.61
CA GLY A 341 2.70 -12.30 19.31
C GLY A 341 4.17 -12.49 18.96
N THR A 342 4.52 -13.56 18.24
CA THR A 342 5.85 -13.75 17.63
C THR A 342 5.73 -13.77 16.10
N GLY A 343 5.50 -12.58 15.53
CA GLY A 343 5.20 -12.38 14.11
C GLY A 343 6.39 -11.85 13.32
N THR A 344 6.84 -12.61 12.32
CA THR A 344 7.96 -12.28 11.43
C THR A 344 7.51 -12.18 9.98
N VAL A 345 7.99 -11.17 9.25
CA VAL A 345 7.86 -11.07 7.79
C VAL A 345 9.25 -10.95 7.17
N ASN A 346 9.54 -11.78 6.17
CA ASN A 346 10.79 -11.76 5.41
C ASN A 346 10.48 -11.42 3.95
N HIS A 347 10.68 -10.18 3.55
CA HIS A 347 10.30 -9.66 2.24
C HIS A 347 11.55 -9.41 1.37
N THR A 348 11.75 -10.26 0.36
CA THR A 348 12.92 -10.27 -0.54
C THR A 348 12.59 -9.88 -1.98
N GLY A 349 11.31 -9.96 -2.37
CA GLY A 349 10.82 -9.58 -3.69
C GLY A 349 9.28 -9.51 -3.73
N GLY A 350 8.74 -8.78 -4.71
CA GLY A 350 7.29 -8.58 -4.86
C GLY A 350 6.78 -7.24 -4.32
N LEU A 351 5.47 -7.13 -4.19
CA LEU A 351 4.78 -5.90 -3.75
C LEU A 351 3.81 -6.19 -2.59
N VAL A 352 3.90 -5.39 -1.52
CA VAL A 352 2.90 -5.28 -0.46
C VAL A 352 2.25 -3.89 -0.52
N ASP A 353 0.96 -3.84 -0.80
CA ASP A 353 0.19 -2.64 -1.14
C ASP A 353 -0.97 -2.45 -0.14
N ILE A 354 -0.74 -1.58 0.86
CA ILE A 354 -1.68 -1.30 1.95
C ILE A 354 -2.39 0.04 1.67
N ARG A 355 -3.51 -0.04 0.96
CA ARG A 355 -4.33 1.11 0.56
C ARG A 355 -5.23 1.63 1.68
N ALA A 356 -5.54 0.79 2.67
CA ALA A 356 -6.38 1.13 3.81
C ALA A 356 -5.89 0.41 5.08
N GLY A 357 -5.72 1.16 6.17
CA GLY A 357 -5.06 0.72 7.40
C GLY A 357 -3.59 1.14 7.45
N SER A 358 -2.81 0.50 8.32
CA SER A 358 -1.36 0.70 8.48
C SER A 358 -0.59 -0.61 8.28
N LEU A 359 0.73 -0.52 8.17
CA LEU A 359 1.62 -1.61 8.60
C LEU A 359 1.94 -1.37 10.10
N MET A 360 1.75 -2.39 10.94
CA MET A 360 2.05 -2.32 12.38
C MET A 360 3.04 -3.42 12.76
N VAL A 361 4.23 -3.05 13.22
CA VAL A 361 5.30 -3.97 13.62
C VAL A 361 5.39 -3.98 15.14
N GLY A 362 4.70 -4.93 15.77
CA GLY A 362 4.44 -4.94 17.21
C GLY A 362 3.18 -4.13 17.55
N GLU A 363 2.03 -4.80 17.60
CA GLU A 363 0.71 -4.15 17.75
C GLU A 363 0.11 -4.22 19.16
N VAL A 364 0.33 -5.31 19.90
CA VAL A 364 -0.35 -5.59 21.18
C VAL A 364 0.65 -5.98 22.26
N ALA A 365 0.33 -5.69 23.52
CA ALA A 365 1.17 -6.04 24.68
C ALA A 365 1.73 -7.48 24.61
N LEU A 366 3.01 -7.64 24.99
CA LEU A 366 3.81 -8.87 24.91
C LEU A 366 4.19 -9.33 23.49
N SER A 367 3.85 -8.60 22.43
CA SER A 367 4.29 -8.96 21.08
C SER A 367 5.73 -8.54 20.75
N THR A 368 6.39 -9.36 19.92
CA THR A 368 7.66 -9.12 19.25
C THR A 368 7.42 -9.22 17.75
N GLY A 369 7.28 -8.07 17.08
CA GLY A 369 7.09 -7.99 15.63
C GLY A 369 8.41 -7.71 14.92
N VAL A 370 8.73 -8.48 13.88
CA VAL A 370 9.96 -8.30 13.07
C VAL A 370 9.61 -8.25 11.58
N TYR A 371 9.86 -7.12 10.93
CA TYR A 371 9.71 -6.98 9.48
C TYR A 371 11.09 -6.78 8.84
N ASN A 372 11.51 -7.71 7.99
CA ASN A 372 12.76 -7.66 7.22
C ASN A 372 12.42 -7.34 5.76
N LEU A 373 12.93 -6.24 5.21
CA LEU A 373 12.68 -5.77 3.84
C LEU A 373 14.01 -5.62 3.09
N GLN A 374 14.19 -6.35 1.98
CA GLN A 374 15.44 -6.38 1.21
C GLN A 374 15.21 -6.80 -0.25
N GLY A 375 16.28 -6.86 -1.04
CA GLY A 375 16.29 -7.40 -2.39
C GLY A 375 15.52 -6.52 -3.38
N THR A 376 14.43 -7.05 -3.94
CA THR A 376 13.51 -6.30 -4.81
C THR A 376 12.15 -6.07 -4.16
N GLY A 377 12.03 -6.29 -2.84
CA GLY A 377 10.78 -6.09 -2.10
C GLY A 377 10.35 -4.62 -2.06
N VAL A 378 9.07 -4.38 -2.41
CA VAL A 378 8.46 -3.05 -2.39
C VAL A 378 7.26 -3.05 -1.43
N VAL A 379 7.25 -2.10 -0.50
CA VAL A 379 6.16 -1.92 0.46
C VAL A 379 5.57 -0.52 0.30
N GLU A 380 4.28 -0.43 -0.03
CA GLU A 380 3.54 0.82 -0.21
C GLU A 380 2.45 0.97 0.85
N VAL A 381 2.56 1.97 1.71
CA VAL A 381 1.62 2.27 2.80
C VAL A 381 1.34 3.78 2.84
N PRO A 382 0.50 4.33 1.94
CA PRO A 382 0.35 5.78 1.75
C PRO A 382 -0.23 6.56 2.94
N GLN A 383 -0.63 5.86 4.01
CA GLN A 383 -0.98 6.42 5.31
C GLN A 383 0.24 6.39 6.23
N THR A 384 0.37 5.34 7.04
CA THR A 384 1.29 5.29 8.19
C THR A 384 1.87 3.90 8.40
N ILE A 385 3.13 3.87 8.82
CA ILE A 385 3.80 2.68 9.35
C ILE A 385 4.12 2.93 10.82
N VAL A 386 3.62 2.04 11.67
CA VAL A 386 3.80 2.08 13.12
C VAL A 386 4.73 0.96 13.54
N VAL A 387 5.84 1.28 14.20
CA VAL A 387 6.73 0.29 14.81
C VAL A 387 6.60 0.44 16.32
N VAL A 388 6.03 -0.56 16.98
CA VAL A 388 5.43 -0.48 18.32
C VAL A 388 4.22 0.45 18.39
N ASN A 389 3.04 -0.15 18.62
CA ASN A 389 1.83 0.53 19.09
C ASN A 389 1.95 0.97 20.57
N GLY A 390 1.03 1.80 21.06
CA GLY A 390 1.17 2.52 22.33
C GLY A 390 1.12 1.73 23.65
N ASP A 391 0.90 0.41 23.65
CA ASP A 391 0.84 -0.40 24.87
C ASP A 391 2.23 -0.60 25.52
N THR A 392 2.26 -1.30 26.67
CA THR A 392 3.47 -1.72 27.36
C THR A 392 3.99 -3.09 26.88
N ASN A 393 5.30 -3.27 26.94
CA ASN A 393 6.00 -4.54 26.72
C ASN A 393 5.85 -5.06 25.28
N ILE A 394 5.96 -4.18 24.29
CA ILE A 394 5.99 -4.53 22.85
C ILE A 394 7.39 -4.28 22.27
N THR A 395 7.98 -5.28 21.61
CA THR A 395 9.17 -5.08 20.78
C THR A 395 8.78 -5.00 19.30
N GLY A 396 9.27 -3.98 18.60
CA GLY A 396 9.05 -3.81 17.16
C GLY A 396 10.35 -3.52 16.43
N THR A 397 10.69 -4.34 15.44
CA THR A 397 11.92 -4.20 14.66
C THR A 397 11.61 -4.16 13.17
N LEU A 398 11.88 -3.02 12.53
CA LEU A 398 11.84 -2.85 11.08
C LEU A 398 13.29 -2.84 10.55
N ASN A 399 13.73 -3.95 9.97
CA ASN A 399 15.01 -4.03 9.28
C ASN A 399 14.81 -3.74 7.80
N MET A 400 15.33 -2.61 7.33
CA MET A 400 15.43 -2.31 5.92
C MET A 400 16.88 -2.58 5.49
N GLY A 401 17.06 -3.59 4.65
CA GLY A 401 18.34 -4.04 4.10
C GLY A 401 18.44 -3.85 2.58
N PRO A 402 19.55 -4.29 1.97
CA PRO A 402 19.98 -3.83 0.66
C PRO A 402 18.95 -4.02 -0.45
N GLY A 403 18.69 -2.95 -1.21
CA GLY A 403 17.71 -2.87 -2.30
C GLY A 403 16.24 -2.64 -1.84
N GLY A 404 15.93 -2.83 -0.56
CA GLY A 404 14.57 -2.71 -0.03
C GLY A 404 13.96 -1.32 -0.23
N THR A 405 12.73 -1.27 -0.78
CA THR A 405 12.02 0.00 -1.08
C THR A 405 10.74 0.15 -0.26
N LEU A 406 10.66 1.24 0.51
CA LEU A 406 9.52 1.57 1.38
C LEU A 406 8.89 2.90 0.95
N LYS A 407 7.58 2.95 0.75
CA LYS A 407 6.83 4.18 0.44
C LYS A 407 5.77 4.43 1.50
N THR A 408 5.79 5.59 2.16
CA THR A 408 4.82 5.91 3.21
C THR A 408 4.56 7.40 3.40
N GLY A 409 3.44 7.75 4.05
CA GLY A 409 3.18 9.10 4.54
C GLY A 409 3.93 9.40 5.83
N ARG A 410 4.19 8.39 6.67
CA ARG A 410 4.95 8.51 7.93
C ARG A 410 5.44 7.16 8.45
N LEU A 411 6.63 7.14 9.05
CA LEU A 411 7.24 6.02 9.75
C LEU A 411 7.54 6.42 11.20
N PHE A 412 6.88 5.83 12.20
CA PHE A 412 7.04 6.28 13.59
C PHE A 412 6.80 5.19 14.65
N LYS A 413 7.35 5.41 15.85
CA LYS A 413 6.92 4.72 17.07
C LYS A 413 5.72 5.40 17.70
N GLN A 414 4.70 4.62 18.06
CA GLN A 414 3.54 5.11 18.79
C GLN A 414 3.71 4.88 20.30
N GLY A 415 3.34 5.90 21.09
CA GLY A 415 3.43 5.89 22.55
C GLY A 415 4.86 6.02 23.13
N ALA A 416 4.95 6.60 24.32
CA ALA A 416 6.23 6.91 24.99
C ALA A 416 6.73 5.80 25.96
N SER A 417 6.18 4.58 25.88
CA SER A 417 6.54 3.50 26.80
C SER A 417 7.98 3.03 26.62
N ALA A 418 8.81 3.22 27.66
CA ALA A 418 10.20 2.77 27.69
C ALA A 418 10.35 1.24 27.75
N SER A 419 9.31 0.50 28.19
CA SER A 419 9.32 -0.97 28.15
C SER A 419 8.97 -1.55 26.77
N SER A 420 8.77 -0.70 25.76
CA SER A 420 8.25 -1.09 24.45
C SER A 420 9.15 -0.58 23.31
N PRO A 421 10.34 -1.19 23.13
CA PRO A 421 11.38 -0.68 22.25
C PRO A 421 11.03 -0.82 20.77
N ALA A 422 11.12 0.29 20.02
CA ALA A 422 11.07 0.30 18.57
C ALA A 422 12.46 0.54 17.97
N THR A 423 12.85 -0.33 17.05
CA THR A 423 14.09 -0.26 16.27
C THR A 423 13.75 -0.16 14.79
N VAL A 424 14.41 0.76 14.09
CA VAL A 424 14.52 0.76 12.62
C VAL A 424 15.98 0.75 12.21
N THR A 425 16.32 -0.02 11.19
CA THR A 425 17.66 -0.07 10.60
C THR A 425 17.59 0.15 9.09
N PHE A 426 18.55 0.88 8.53
CA PHE A 426 18.63 1.26 7.12
C PHE A 426 20.00 0.90 6.53
N ASP A 427 20.05 0.01 5.54
CA ASP A 427 21.29 -0.49 4.94
C ASP A 427 21.14 -0.70 3.42
N ASP A 428 21.57 0.28 2.61
CA ASP A 428 21.32 0.40 1.15
C ASP A 428 19.82 0.35 0.80
N THR A 429 19.07 1.29 1.38
CA THR A 429 17.60 1.28 1.35
C THR A 429 17.02 2.52 0.70
N THR A 430 15.84 2.40 0.09
CA THR A 430 15.10 3.54 -0.47
C THR A 430 13.82 3.79 0.33
N LEU A 431 13.70 4.98 0.90
CA LEU A 431 12.52 5.44 1.63
C LEU A 431 11.89 6.63 0.90
N ILE A 432 10.63 6.50 0.49
CA ILE A 432 9.93 7.46 -0.36
C ILE A 432 8.73 8.06 0.38
N ALA A 433 8.67 9.38 0.49
CA ALA A 433 7.53 10.08 1.08
C ALA A 433 6.29 10.06 0.15
N THR A 434 5.09 9.95 0.72
CA THR A 434 3.81 10.05 -0.03
C THR A 434 2.91 11.20 0.43
N ALA A 435 3.35 12.01 1.39
CA ALA A 435 2.65 13.19 1.91
C ALA A 435 3.65 14.19 2.52
N ASN A 436 3.20 15.42 2.78
CA ASN A 436 3.93 16.36 3.65
C ASN A 436 3.73 15.91 5.11
N GLU A 437 4.81 15.76 5.88
CA GLU A 437 4.75 15.33 7.28
C GLU A 437 5.95 15.86 8.08
N ALA A 438 5.69 16.62 9.15
CA ALA A 438 6.71 17.27 9.98
C ALA A 438 7.44 16.30 10.93
N ASN A 439 6.94 15.07 11.09
CA ASN A 439 7.48 14.03 11.96
C ASN A 439 7.64 12.70 11.18
N PHE A 440 8.13 12.80 9.94
CA PHE A 440 8.14 11.74 8.93
C PHE A 440 8.87 10.47 9.38
N ILE A 441 9.99 10.65 10.08
CA ILE A 441 10.64 9.62 10.89
C ILE A 441 10.64 10.15 12.34
N SER A 442 10.05 9.41 13.29
CA SER A 442 9.98 9.91 14.69
C SER A 442 9.77 8.83 15.76
N GLY A 443 10.32 9.11 16.94
CA GLY A 443 10.03 8.41 18.20
C GLY A 443 10.77 7.10 18.45
N PHE A 444 11.62 6.64 17.52
CA PHE A 444 12.34 5.37 17.65
C PHE A 444 13.36 5.41 18.78
N ASN A 445 13.47 4.28 19.50
CA ASN A 445 14.54 4.06 20.49
C ASN A 445 15.89 3.90 19.80
N THR A 446 15.90 3.23 18.64
CA THR A 446 17.06 3.07 17.77
C THR A 446 16.63 3.34 16.33
N ALA A 447 17.29 4.30 15.66
CA ALA A 447 17.21 4.50 14.22
C ALA A 447 18.64 4.44 13.68
N GLU A 448 19.04 3.29 13.12
CA GLU A 448 20.42 3.04 12.68
C GLU A 448 20.56 3.22 11.16
N ILE A 449 21.51 4.05 10.71
CA ILE A 449 21.96 4.08 9.31
C ILE A 449 23.30 3.34 9.22
N ARG A 450 23.30 2.19 8.54
CA ARG A 450 24.45 1.30 8.35
C ARG A 450 25.23 1.65 7.09
N ALA A 451 26.33 0.94 6.85
CA ALA A 451 27.28 1.20 5.77
C ALA A 451 26.67 1.36 4.36
N GLY A 452 25.62 0.59 4.00
CA GLY A 452 24.93 0.77 2.73
C GLY A 452 24.11 2.06 2.63
N GLY A 453 23.71 2.64 3.76
CA GLY A 453 23.08 3.95 3.85
C GLY A 453 21.57 4.00 3.68
N LEU A 454 21.04 5.22 3.72
CA LEU A 454 19.62 5.55 3.57
C LEU A 454 19.44 6.51 2.39
N ARG A 455 18.70 6.10 1.37
CA ARG A 455 18.28 6.93 0.23
C ARG A 455 16.88 7.47 0.51
N LEU A 456 16.80 8.62 1.19
CA LEU A 456 15.53 9.27 1.52
C LEU A 456 15.09 10.15 0.34
N ASP A 457 14.09 9.67 -0.39
CA ASP A 457 13.39 10.43 -1.41
C ASP A 457 12.22 11.22 -0.82
N THR A 458 12.35 12.54 -0.80
CA THR A 458 11.23 13.42 -0.43
C THR A 458 10.12 13.41 -1.46
N ASN A 459 10.36 12.91 -2.67
CA ASN A 459 9.37 12.68 -3.72
C ASN A 459 8.64 13.97 -4.19
N GLY A 460 9.12 15.14 -3.74
CA GLY A 460 8.51 16.46 -3.94
C GLY A 460 7.62 16.95 -2.78
N PHE A 461 7.50 16.20 -1.69
CA PHE A 461 6.85 16.61 -0.44
C PHE A 461 7.85 17.25 0.54
N ASN A 462 7.36 18.16 1.38
CA ASN A 462 8.14 18.67 2.50
C ASN A 462 7.93 17.76 3.70
N VAL A 463 9.00 17.06 4.08
CA VAL A 463 9.06 16.15 5.23
C VAL A 463 10.11 16.62 6.22
N ALA A 464 9.89 16.39 7.51
CA ALA A 464 10.90 16.68 8.54
C ALA A 464 11.01 15.55 9.57
N THR A 465 12.15 15.51 10.26
CA THR A 465 12.48 14.49 11.25
C THR A 465 13.09 15.12 12.52
N PRO A 466 12.50 14.89 13.71
CA PRO A 466 13.15 15.11 14.99
C PRO A 466 13.96 13.89 15.47
N GLN A 467 14.01 12.80 14.68
CA GLN A 467 14.70 11.57 15.07
C GLN A 467 16.22 11.77 15.13
N LEU A 468 16.81 11.42 16.28
CA LEU A 468 18.24 11.15 16.40
C LEU A 468 18.55 9.84 15.68
N PHE A 469 19.43 9.89 14.68
CA PHE A 469 19.99 8.71 14.04
C PHE A 469 21.33 8.33 14.68
N THR A 470 21.50 7.04 14.90
CA THR A 470 22.81 6.41 15.10
C THR A 470 23.37 6.07 13.73
N VAL A 471 24.61 6.44 13.44
CA VAL A 471 25.24 6.13 12.14
C VAL A 471 26.48 5.28 12.36
N ASN A 472 26.64 4.29 11.48
CA ASN A 472 27.58 3.18 11.61
C ASN A 472 28.28 2.96 10.25
N GLY A 473 29.07 3.96 9.82
CA GLY A 473 29.70 4.02 8.50
C GLY A 473 28.76 4.43 7.35
N GLY A 474 27.56 4.93 7.67
CA GLY A 474 26.45 5.07 6.74
C GLY A 474 26.27 6.47 6.13
N THR A 475 25.84 6.51 4.86
CA THR A 475 25.53 7.77 4.15
C THR A 475 24.02 8.03 4.10
N LEU A 476 23.59 9.27 4.37
CA LEU A 476 22.24 9.74 4.06
C LEU A 476 22.25 10.39 2.67
N THR A 477 21.69 9.71 1.66
CA THR A 477 21.43 10.30 0.34
C THR A 477 20.07 10.98 0.33
N LYS A 478 20.04 12.30 0.13
CA LYS A 478 18.83 13.12 0.03
C LYS A 478 18.39 13.28 -1.43
N ASN A 479 17.29 12.63 -1.77
CA ASN A 479 16.65 12.65 -3.10
C ASN A 479 15.32 13.43 -3.07
N GLY A 480 14.70 13.61 -4.24
CA GLY A 480 13.44 14.33 -4.42
C GLY A 480 13.55 15.84 -4.29
N ARG A 481 12.64 16.59 -4.92
CA ARG A 481 12.69 18.07 -4.91
C ARG A 481 12.17 18.74 -3.64
N GLY A 482 11.43 18.01 -2.82
CA GLY A 482 10.89 18.55 -1.58
C GLY A 482 11.96 18.71 -0.50
N THR A 483 11.62 19.46 0.56
CA THR A 483 12.49 19.68 1.70
C THR A 483 12.59 18.44 2.59
N LEU A 484 13.79 18.12 3.06
CA LEU A 484 14.02 17.26 4.23
C LEU A 484 14.50 18.13 5.39
N GLY A 485 13.64 18.36 6.37
CA GLY A 485 13.95 19.13 7.58
C GLY A 485 14.54 18.26 8.70
N PHE A 486 15.55 18.77 9.38
CA PHE A 486 16.09 18.23 10.64
C PHE A 486 15.85 19.24 11.75
N THR A 487 14.91 18.93 12.63
CA THR A 487 14.50 19.82 13.75
C THR A 487 15.00 19.32 15.12
N GLY A 488 15.40 18.06 15.20
CA GLY A 488 16.09 17.48 16.35
C GLY A 488 17.61 17.42 16.13
N SER A 489 18.37 17.13 17.19
CA SER A 489 19.80 16.85 17.06
C SER A 489 20.05 15.44 16.51
N THR A 490 20.95 15.30 15.55
CA THR A 490 21.37 14.01 14.98
C THR A 490 22.88 13.95 14.73
N SER A 491 23.44 12.75 14.69
CA SER A 491 24.75 12.50 14.09
C SER A 491 24.57 11.96 12.66
N MET A 492 25.56 12.16 11.80
CA MET A 492 25.69 11.56 10.46
C MET A 492 27.17 11.37 10.13
N ASP A 493 27.54 10.36 9.33
CA ASP A 493 28.91 10.29 8.80
C ASP A 493 29.06 11.19 7.56
N LEU A 494 28.19 10.96 6.56
CA LEU A 494 28.11 11.74 5.31
C LEU A 494 26.65 12.01 4.95
N VAL A 495 26.37 13.23 4.50
CA VAL A 495 25.08 13.59 3.86
C VAL A 495 25.33 14.01 2.41
N ASP A 496 24.55 13.47 1.48
CA ASP A 496 24.71 13.66 0.04
C ASP A 496 23.40 14.16 -0.58
N ILE A 497 23.30 15.46 -0.84
CA ILE A 497 22.10 16.12 -1.38
C ILE A 497 22.13 16.06 -2.90
N LYS A 498 21.44 15.08 -3.48
CA LYS A 498 21.28 14.95 -4.95
C LYS A 498 20.15 15.81 -5.51
N ALA A 499 19.11 16.12 -4.72
CA ALA A 499 17.99 16.93 -5.17
C ALA A 499 17.26 17.64 -4.02
N GLY A 500 16.58 18.74 -4.37
CA GLY A 500 15.71 19.49 -3.46
C GLY A 500 16.50 20.28 -2.42
N LEU A 501 15.95 20.35 -1.21
CA LEU A 501 16.48 21.12 -0.09
C LEU A 501 16.71 20.23 1.13
N LEU A 502 17.85 20.37 1.79
CA LEU A 502 18.06 19.93 3.18
C LEU A 502 17.95 21.16 4.09
N ASP A 503 17.15 21.08 5.15
CA ASP A 503 16.84 22.22 6.02
C ASP A 503 17.23 21.87 7.46
N VAL A 504 18.25 22.52 8.02
CA VAL A 504 18.88 22.12 9.28
C VAL A 504 18.62 23.16 10.36
N ASP A 505 17.54 23.00 11.12
CA ASP A 505 17.18 23.86 12.27
C ASP A 505 17.65 23.27 13.61
N GLY A 506 17.88 21.96 13.68
CA GLY A 506 18.54 21.28 14.81
C GLY A 506 20.07 21.28 14.71
N THR A 507 20.72 20.45 15.54
CA THR A 507 22.17 20.21 15.46
C THR A 507 22.47 18.92 14.69
N MET A 508 23.05 19.05 13.50
CA MET A 508 23.50 17.93 12.67
C MET A 508 25.02 17.76 12.79
N SER A 509 25.47 16.81 13.61
CA SER A 509 26.87 16.38 13.68
C SER A 509 27.22 15.48 12.48
N ALA A 510 27.28 16.08 11.28
CA ALA A 510 27.79 15.47 10.05
C ALA A 510 29.27 15.82 9.84
N ASN A 511 30.11 14.86 9.43
CA ASN A 511 31.51 15.17 9.09
C ASN A 511 31.62 16.00 7.81
N THR A 512 30.81 15.65 6.80
CA THR A 512 30.69 16.38 5.53
C THR A 512 29.24 16.35 5.04
N ILE A 513 28.78 17.45 4.45
CA ILE A 513 27.56 17.53 3.64
C ILE A 513 27.95 17.95 2.22
N THR A 514 27.69 17.09 1.23
CA THR A 514 27.92 17.39 -0.19
C THR A 514 26.61 17.79 -0.87
N VAL A 515 26.65 18.81 -1.72
CA VAL A 515 25.46 19.39 -2.35
C VAL A 515 25.63 19.45 -3.87
N ALA A 516 24.82 18.68 -4.60
CA ALA A 516 24.86 18.63 -6.05
C ALA A 516 24.36 19.92 -6.71
N ASP A 517 24.76 20.15 -7.96
CA ASP A 517 24.28 21.29 -8.72
C ASP A 517 22.74 21.22 -8.91
N ASN A 518 22.04 22.31 -8.60
CA ASN A 518 20.57 22.45 -8.49
C ASN A 518 19.92 21.81 -7.24
N ALA A 519 20.69 21.19 -6.36
CA ALA A 519 20.28 20.96 -4.98
C ALA A 519 20.71 22.13 -4.07
N GLY A 520 20.18 22.19 -2.85
CA GLY A 520 20.54 23.23 -1.89
C GLY A 520 20.42 22.83 -0.43
N ILE A 521 20.94 23.70 0.42
CA ILE A 521 20.90 23.60 1.88
C ILE A 521 20.38 24.90 2.51
N SER A 522 19.68 24.77 3.62
CA SER A 522 19.13 25.87 4.42
C SER A 522 19.13 25.50 5.91
N GLY A 523 18.61 26.39 6.75
CA GLY A 523 18.36 26.15 8.16
C GLY A 523 18.81 27.32 9.03
N THR A 524 18.49 27.21 10.32
CA THR A 524 18.89 28.14 11.39
C THR A 524 19.70 27.47 12.52
N GLY A 525 19.97 26.17 12.35
CA GLY A 525 20.66 25.30 13.31
C GLY A 525 22.18 25.25 13.12
N THR A 526 22.77 24.10 13.45
CA THR A 526 24.24 23.91 13.45
C THR A 526 24.66 22.63 12.74
N ILE A 527 25.68 22.72 11.89
CA ILE A 527 26.34 21.61 11.19
C ILE A 527 27.74 21.41 11.78
N GLY A 528 28.06 20.19 12.21
CA GLY A 528 29.29 19.86 12.94
C GLY A 528 30.58 19.80 12.12
N GLY A 529 30.47 19.73 10.79
CA GLY A 529 31.60 19.54 9.88
C GLY A 529 31.46 20.37 8.60
N ASN A 530 32.05 19.88 7.50
CA ASN A 530 32.22 20.65 6.27
C ASN A 530 30.96 20.67 5.39
N ILE A 531 30.80 21.72 4.57
CA ILE A 531 29.78 21.80 3.52
C ILE A 531 30.44 22.03 2.16
N ASP A 532 30.23 21.12 1.23
CA ASP A 532 30.75 21.18 -0.15
C ASP A 532 29.62 21.54 -1.12
N LEU A 533 29.63 22.79 -1.60
CA LEU A 533 28.57 23.37 -2.43
C LEU A 533 28.93 23.37 -3.91
N GLY A 534 28.46 22.34 -4.63
CA GLY A 534 28.52 22.25 -6.09
C GLY A 534 29.77 21.56 -6.65
N VAL A 535 29.70 21.16 -7.92
CA VAL A 535 30.84 20.58 -8.67
C VAL A 535 31.14 21.33 -9.96
N THR A 536 30.11 21.89 -10.62
CA THR A 536 30.20 22.58 -11.91
C THR A 536 29.32 23.84 -12.00
N SER A 537 28.94 24.40 -10.85
CA SER A 537 27.98 25.50 -10.64
C SER A 537 26.49 25.12 -10.73
N GLY A 538 25.69 25.66 -9.80
CA GLY A 538 24.24 25.47 -9.73
C GLY A 538 23.69 25.13 -8.34
N ALA A 539 24.54 24.64 -7.42
CA ALA A 539 24.16 24.43 -6.02
C ALA A 539 23.80 25.76 -5.33
N TYR A 540 23.02 25.73 -4.23
CA TYR A 540 22.63 26.94 -3.51
C TYR A 540 22.56 26.80 -1.98
N LEU A 541 22.99 27.85 -1.29
CA LEU A 541 22.61 28.12 0.09
C LEU A 541 21.32 28.96 0.05
N LEU A 542 20.28 28.53 0.78
CA LEU A 542 19.02 29.26 0.91
C LEU A 542 18.89 29.85 2.33
N ALA A 543 18.88 31.18 2.42
CA ALA A 543 18.71 31.88 3.69
C ALA A 543 17.22 31.92 4.10
N ASN A 544 16.88 31.33 5.24
CA ASN A 544 15.50 31.20 5.74
C ASN A 544 14.94 32.50 6.35
N SER A 545 15.79 33.35 6.94
CA SER A 545 15.37 34.58 7.63
C SER A 545 16.11 35.83 7.16
N ASN A 546 15.56 37.01 7.48
CA ASN A 546 16.17 38.29 7.13
C ASN A 546 17.18 38.79 8.18
N ASP A 547 17.11 38.36 9.45
CA ASP A 547 17.83 39.01 10.57
C ASP A 547 18.08 38.15 11.83
N ALA A 548 17.54 36.92 11.96
CA ALA A 548 17.43 36.26 13.26
C ALA A 548 18.59 35.31 13.61
N THR A 549 18.80 34.28 12.79
CA THR A 549 19.79 33.21 13.01
C THR A 549 20.33 32.71 11.66
N PRO A 550 21.65 32.76 11.43
CA PRO A 550 22.28 32.15 10.25
C PRO A 550 22.51 30.65 10.45
N LEU A 551 22.72 29.91 9.36
CA LEU A 551 23.16 28.52 9.43
C LEU A 551 24.60 28.46 9.98
N SER A 552 24.78 27.81 11.14
CA SER A 552 26.09 27.74 11.83
C SER A 552 26.87 26.50 11.36
N VAL A 553 28.13 26.68 10.94
CA VAL A 553 28.98 25.60 10.43
C VAL A 553 30.25 25.49 11.29
N GLN A 554 30.55 24.30 11.80
CA GLN A 554 31.73 24.06 12.65
C GLN A 554 32.96 23.59 11.85
N GLY A 555 32.75 23.16 10.60
CA GLY A 555 33.79 22.91 9.60
C GLY A 555 33.89 24.01 8.53
N ASP A 556 34.57 23.69 7.43
CA ASP A 556 34.75 24.59 6.28
C ASP A 556 33.48 24.71 5.42
N ILE A 557 33.35 25.85 4.74
CA ILE A 557 32.34 26.07 3.68
C ILE A 557 33.08 26.16 2.34
N ASN A 558 33.03 25.07 1.55
CA ASN A 558 33.66 24.98 0.24
C ASN A 558 32.67 25.40 -0.86
N VAL A 559 32.90 26.57 -1.49
CA VAL A 559 32.02 27.09 -2.53
C VAL A 559 32.58 26.78 -3.92
N ASN A 560 31.82 26.09 -4.78
CA ASN A 560 32.23 25.79 -6.15
C ASN A 560 31.13 26.16 -7.16
N GLY A 561 31.06 27.45 -7.50
CA GLY A 561 30.05 27.98 -8.41
C GLY A 561 28.64 28.01 -7.83
N ALA A 562 28.49 27.88 -6.51
CA ALA A 562 27.21 27.98 -5.84
C ALA A 562 26.74 29.45 -5.70
N ARG A 563 25.44 29.61 -5.43
CA ARG A 563 24.79 30.92 -5.17
C ARG A 563 24.19 31.00 -3.78
N ILE A 564 23.89 32.21 -3.33
CA ILE A 564 23.00 32.45 -2.19
C ILE A 564 21.63 32.90 -2.73
N ASP A 565 20.61 32.10 -2.41
CA ASP A 565 19.19 32.43 -2.56
C ASP A 565 18.60 32.82 -1.19
N PHE A 566 17.42 33.44 -1.20
CA PHE A 566 16.66 33.77 0.02
C PHE A 566 15.24 33.23 -0.07
N ALA A 567 14.70 32.73 1.04
CA ALA A 567 13.33 32.24 1.12
C ALA A 567 12.29 33.37 1.21
N ASN A 568 12.68 34.53 1.75
CA ASN A 568 11.82 35.69 1.97
C ASN A 568 12.02 36.78 0.92
N HIS A 569 10.92 37.37 0.45
CA HIS A 569 10.90 38.34 -0.66
C HIS A 569 11.12 39.80 -0.24
N GLY A 570 10.99 40.12 1.05
CA GLY A 570 11.02 41.47 1.61
C GLY A 570 12.39 41.85 2.19
N ILE A 571 13.47 41.68 1.42
CA ILE A 571 14.84 41.88 1.91
C ILE A 571 15.21 43.37 1.83
N PRO A 572 15.65 44.03 2.92
CA PRO A 572 16.05 45.42 2.89
C PRO A 572 17.32 45.66 2.04
N LYS A 573 17.28 46.68 1.20
CA LYS A 573 18.45 47.19 0.48
C LYS A 573 19.46 47.83 1.44
N ASN A 574 20.75 47.70 1.11
CA ASN A 574 21.90 48.24 1.83
C ASN A 574 22.06 47.76 3.29
N VAL A 575 21.27 46.77 3.73
CA VAL A 575 21.45 46.09 5.02
C VAL A 575 22.32 44.84 4.80
N PRO A 576 23.46 44.69 5.49
CA PRO A 576 24.24 43.45 5.47
C PRO A 576 23.58 42.37 6.32
N ILE A 577 23.19 41.25 5.70
CA ILE A 577 22.51 40.13 6.34
C ILE A 577 23.46 38.93 6.40
N THR A 578 23.72 38.41 7.60
CA THR A 578 24.50 37.18 7.79
C THR A 578 23.64 35.97 7.43
N VAL A 579 24.06 35.17 6.45
CA VAL A 579 23.32 33.98 6.00
C VAL A 579 23.90 32.67 6.53
N ALA A 580 25.21 32.62 6.77
CA ALA A 580 25.92 31.49 7.34
C ALA A 580 27.13 31.95 8.15
N THR A 581 27.63 31.11 9.05
CA THR A 581 28.89 31.30 9.76
C THR A 581 29.76 30.05 9.69
N SER A 582 31.09 30.21 9.78
CA SER A 582 32.03 29.08 9.87
C SER A 582 33.05 29.32 10.99
N THR A 583 33.31 28.30 11.83
CA THR A 583 34.45 28.32 12.77
C THR A 583 35.78 27.89 12.14
N GLN A 584 35.80 27.56 10.84
CA GLN A 584 37.01 27.25 10.06
C GLN A 584 37.09 28.22 8.86
N SER A 585 37.28 27.74 7.63
CA SER A 585 37.46 28.56 6.44
C SER A 585 36.20 28.67 5.59
N VAL A 586 36.07 29.76 4.83
CA VAL A 586 35.15 29.85 3.68
C VAL A 586 36.00 29.96 2.42
N PHE A 587 35.92 28.96 1.55
CA PHE A 587 36.73 28.89 0.33
C PHE A 587 35.97 29.38 -0.90
N ASN A 588 36.67 30.11 -1.77
CA ASN A 588 36.14 30.82 -2.94
C ASN A 588 35.06 31.86 -2.57
N SER A 589 34.12 32.16 -3.48
CA SER A 589 33.07 33.16 -3.26
C SER A 589 31.75 32.72 -3.88
N PHE A 590 30.66 33.10 -3.21
CA PHE A 590 29.29 32.84 -3.68
C PHE A 590 28.88 33.83 -4.78
N THR A 591 28.02 33.37 -5.68
CA THR A 591 27.27 34.24 -6.60
C THR A 591 25.92 34.68 -6.01
N LEU A 592 25.30 35.72 -6.58
CA LEU A 592 23.97 36.21 -6.20
C LEU A 592 23.04 36.29 -7.41
N GLY A 593 21.79 35.86 -7.25
CA GLY A 593 20.73 36.00 -8.25
C GLY A 593 20.06 37.38 -8.30
N ARG A 594 20.79 38.44 -7.89
CA ARG A 594 20.33 39.83 -7.76
C ARG A 594 21.52 40.78 -7.60
N ALA A 595 21.34 42.04 -7.97
CA ALA A 595 22.33 43.10 -7.73
C ALA A 595 22.64 43.29 -6.23
N GLY A 596 23.88 43.03 -5.86
CA GLY A 596 24.39 43.06 -4.49
C GLY A 596 25.85 42.61 -4.43
N ASN A 597 26.37 42.48 -3.21
CA ASN A 597 27.68 41.90 -2.94
C ASN A 597 27.58 40.82 -1.85
N VAL A 598 28.44 39.81 -1.95
CA VAL A 598 28.75 38.89 -0.84
C VAL A 598 30.06 39.37 -0.23
N ALA A 599 30.09 39.51 1.09
CA ALA A 599 31.28 39.80 1.86
C ALA A 599 31.51 38.63 2.84
N ILE A 600 32.73 38.11 2.86
CA ILE A 600 33.17 37.17 3.89
C ILE A 600 33.95 38.00 4.91
N ASP A 601 33.49 37.98 6.15
CA ASP A 601 34.13 38.66 7.26
C ASP A 601 35.17 37.73 7.89
N PHE A 602 36.42 37.87 7.46
CA PHE A 602 37.55 37.05 7.90
C PHE A 602 38.12 37.46 9.27
N GLU A 603 37.66 38.58 9.85
CA GLU A 603 38.07 39.04 11.19
C GLU A 603 37.04 38.68 12.28
N ALA A 604 35.82 38.32 11.89
CA ALA A 604 34.80 37.79 12.79
C ALA A 604 35.14 36.38 13.31
N ILE A 605 34.71 36.08 14.53
CA ILE A 605 34.86 34.75 15.17
C ILE A 605 33.46 34.33 15.69
N PRO A 606 32.77 33.35 15.06
CA PRO A 606 33.10 32.68 13.79
C PRO A 606 33.14 33.64 12.59
N LEU A 607 33.77 33.20 11.49
CA LEU A 607 33.70 33.92 10.21
C LEU A 607 32.23 34.06 9.79
N THR A 608 31.87 35.18 9.16
CA THR A 608 30.47 35.43 8.74
C THR A 608 30.35 35.64 7.24
N VAL A 609 29.41 34.94 6.61
CA VAL A 609 29.03 35.16 5.20
C VAL A 609 27.87 36.15 5.19
N LYS A 610 28.17 37.38 4.77
CA LYS A 610 27.22 38.51 4.73
C LYS A 610 26.82 38.82 3.29
N VAL A 611 25.53 39.02 3.05
CA VAL A 611 24.99 39.49 1.77
C VAL A 611 24.45 40.90 1.94
N THR A 612 24.75 41.79 1.00
CA THR A 612 24.17 43.14 0.95
C THR A 612 23.58 43.37 -0.44
N PHE A 613 22.27 43.60 -0.53
CA PHE A 613 21.61 43.92 -1.80
C PHE A 613 21.67 45.43 -2.09
N THR A 614 22.01 45.80 -3.34
CA THR A 614 22.21 47.21 -3.74
C THR A 614 21.06 47.78 -4.57
N GLU A 615 20.15 46.93 -5.03
CA GLU A 615 18.87 47.30 -5.67
C GLU A 615 17.68 46.75 -4.86
N ASP A 616 16.59 47.51 -4.87
CA ASP A 616 15.27 47.11 -4.34
C ASP A 616 14.54 46.19 -5.34
N ASN A 617 13.49 45.49 -4.90
CA ASN A 617 12.60 44.75 -5.81
C ASN A 617 11.98 45.76 -6.80
N LYS A 618 12.14 45.56 -8.10
CA LYS A 618 11.78 46.56 -9.12
C LYS A 618 10.78 46.01 -10.16
N PRO A 619 9.98 46.88 -10.81
CA PRO A 619 9.28 46.51 -12.02
C PRO A 619 10.27 46.38 -13.18
N VAL A 620 10.31 45.19 -13.78
CA VAL A 620 11.07 44.88 -15.00
C VAL A 620 10.14 44.47 -16.12
N THR A 621 10.33 45.02 -17.32
CA THR A 621 9.56 44.68 -18.52
C THR A 621 10.43 43.85 -19.45
N TRP A 622 9.92 42.73 -19.93
CA TRP A 622 10.66 41.86 -20.85
C TRP A 622 10.85 42.52 -22.23
N THR A 623 12.07 42.46 -22.75
CA THR A 623 12.42 42.85 -24.12
C THR A 623 13.02 41.72 -24.95
N GLY A 624 13.62 40.70 -24.32
CA GLY A 624 14.33 39.61 -25.02
C GLY A 624 15.52 40.09 -25.85
N SER A 625 16.07 41.28 -25.53
CA SER A 625 17.02 42.01 -26.38
C SER A 625 18.41 41.37 -26.50
N THR A 626 18.77 40.43 -25.62
CA THR A 626 20.02 39.66 -25.70
C THR A 626 19.76 38.26 -26.25
N ASN A 627 18.77 37.56 -25.70
CA ASN A 627 18.33 36.23 -26.12
C ASN A 627 16.92 35.90 -25.55
N LYS A 628 16.49 34.64 -25.63
CA LYS A 628 15.16 34.18 -25.19
C LYS A 628 15.11 33.73 -23.72
N THR A 629 16.21 33.86 -22.97
CA THR A 629 16.36 33.25 -21.65
C THR A 629 15.84 34.15 -20.53
N TRP A 630 14.94 33.63 -19.71
CA TRP A 630 14.68 34.17 -18.39
C TRP A 630 15.54 33.42 -17.38
N ASP A 631 16.61 34.07 -16.93
CA ASP A 631 17.49 33.57 -15.88
C ASP A 631 17.57 34.57 -14.71
N ILE A 632 18.31 34.18 -13.67
CA ILE A 632 18.68 35.00 -12.51
C ILE A 632 20.13 35.54 -12.61
N PHE A 633 20.72 35.50 -13.81
CA PHE A 633 22.08 35.97 -14.05
C PHE A 633 22.06 37.43 -14.50
N SER A 634 23.22 37.96 -14.91
CA SER A 634 23.37 39.34 -15.40
C SER A 634 22.82 39.56 -16.82
N THR A 635 22.04 38.63 -17.38
CA THR A 635 21.51 38.66 -18.74
C THR A 635 20.52 39.82 -18.94
N LYS A 636 20.85 40.74 -19.85
CA LYS A 636 20.04 41.95 -20.11
C LYS A 636 18.94 41.71 -21.16
N ASN A 637 17.93 40.93 -20.77
CA ASN A 637 16.68 40.71 -21.51
C ASN A 637 15.51 41.57 -21.03
N TRP A 638 15.79 42.56 -20.17
CA TRP A 638 14.78 43.35 -19.47
C TRP A 638 15.08 44.84 -19.56
N VAL A 639 14.07 45.66 -19.33
CA VAL A 639 14.23 47.09 -19.00
C VAL A 639 13.54 47.41 -17.67
N ASN A 640 14.10 48.34 -16.91
CA ASN A 640 13.44 48.88 -15.71
C ASN A 640 12.37 49.93 -16.07
N ALA A 641 11.69 50.50 -15.06
CA ALA A 641 10.70 51.57 -15.25
C ALA A 641 11.21 52.81 -16.03
N SER A 642 12.52 53.07 -16.01
CA SER A 642 13.16 54.16 -16.78
C SER A 642 13.54 53.75 -18.21
N ASN A 643 13.07 52.58 -18.67
CA ASN A 643 13.39 51.97 -19.96
C ASN A 643 14.90 51.68 -20.19
N VAL A 644 15.67 51.49 -19.10
CA VAL A 644 17.12 51.18 -19.15
C VAL A 644 17.35 49.67 -19.05
N ALA A 645 18.23 49.14 -19.89
CA ALA A 645 18.55 47.71 -19.97
C ALA A 645 19.08 47.14 -18.65
N SER A 646 18.36 46.17 -18.10
CA SER A 646 18.54 45.57 -16.78
C SER A 646 18.45 44.03 -16.86
N SER A 647 18.82 43.35 -15.78
CA SER A 647 18.54 41.92 -15.58
C SER A 647 17.37 41.75 -14.60
N PHE A 648 16.75 40.58 -14.63
CA PHE A 648 15.82 40.15 -13.59
C PHE A 648 16.55 39.95 -12.26
N SER A 649 15.82 40.08 -11.15
CA SER A 649 16.27 39.73 -9.82
C SER A 649 15.15 39.01 -9.07
N GLN A 650 15.50 38.07 -8.20
CA GLN A 650 14.51 37.34 -7.40
C GLN A 650 13.63 38.34 -6.63
N SER A 651 12.31 38.13 -6.67
CA SER A 651 11.25 39.01 -6.13
C SER A 651 10.90 40.26 -6.93
N ASP A 652 11.45 40.46 -8.14
CA ASP A 652 11.01 41.54 -9.04
C ASP A 652 9.55 41.37 -9.49
N THR A 653 8.94 42.50 -9.90
CA THR A 653 7.65 42.51 -10.60
C THR A 653 7.89 42.43 -12.10
N VAL A 654 7.52 41.32 -12.71
CA VAL A 654 7.75 41.02 -14.13
C VAL A 654 6.55 41.45 -14.96
N ASN A 655 6.79 42.26 -15.99
CA ASN A 655 5.79 42.68 -16.96
C ASN A 655 6.10 42.07 -18.34
N LEU A 656 5.21 41.22 -18.82
CA LEU A 656 5.31 40.56 -20.13
C LEU A 656 4.32 41.22 -21.10
N GLY A 657 4.79 42.28 -21.75
CA GLY A 657 4.06 42.99 -22.81
C GLY A 657 4.22 42.34 -24.19
N ASN A 658 3.78 43.02 -25.25
CA ASN A 658 3.89 42.52 -26.63
C ASN A 658 5.31 42.10 -27.07
N ALA A 659 6.37 42.71 -26.51
CA ALA A 659 7.76 42.32 -26.77
C ALA A 659 8.15 40.92 -26.24
N ALA A 660 7.32 40.30 -25.40
CA ALA A 660 7.49 38.92 -24.93
C ALA A 660 6.88 37.86 -25.87
N GLY A 661 6.15 38.27 -26.92
CA GLY A 661 5.38 37.37 -27.78
C GLY A 661 5.93 37.23 -29.20
N GLY A 662 5.68 36.08 -29.82
CA GLY A 662 6.19 35.73 -31.14
C GLY A 662 6.07 34.23 -31.43
N THR A 663 6.88 33.73 -32.36
CA THR A 663 6.92 32.30 -32.75
C THR A 663 7.83 31.43 -31.87
N ALA A 664 8.47 32.01 -30.85
CA ALA A 664 9.39 31.31 -29.97
C ALA A 664 9.09 31.60 -28.50
N PRO A 665 9.29 30.63 -27.59
CA PRO A 665 9.04 30.82 -26.16
C PRO A 665 10.11 31.68 -25.50
N ILE A 666 9.74 32.27 -24.36
CA ILE A 666 10.69 32.63 -23.30
C ILE A 666 11.07 31.33 -22.60
N VAL A 667 12.37 31.06 -22.52
CA VAL A 667 12.94 29.83 -21.95
C VAL A 667 13.50 30.14 -20.58
N ILE A 668 12.98 29.52 -19.53
CA ILE A 668 13.49 29.67 -18.17
C ILE A 668 14.82 28.92 -18.04
N LYS A 669 15.77 29.47 -17.27
CA LYS A 669 17.02 28.82 -16.86
C LYS A 669 17.29 29.04 -15.37
N GLY A 670 17.36 27.94 -14.61
CA GLY A 670 17.33 27.94 -13.15
C GLY A 670 15.95 28.31 -12.56
N PRO A 671 15.73 28.13 -11.24
CA PRO A 671 14.47 28.44 -10.58
C PRO A 671 14.26 29.95 -10.40
N VAL A 672 13.32 30.53 -11.16
CA VAL A 672 13.00 31.97 -11.11
C VAL A 672 11.84 32.23 -10.13
N ARG A 673 11.98 33.26 -9.29
CA ARG A 673 11.05 33.58 -8.18
C ARG A 673 10.54 35.03 -8.24
N PRO A 674 9.84 35.46 -9.31
CA PRO A 674 9.24 36.80 -9.37
C PRO A 674 8.15 36.95 -8.29
N ALA A 675 7.94 38.14 -7.75
CA ALA A 675 6.82 38.37 -6.83
C ALA A 675 5.48 38.41 -7.59
N VAL A 676 5.48 39.03 -8.77
CA VAL A 676 4.31 39.23 -9.63
C VAL A 676 4.72 39.01 -11.09
N ILE A 677 3.84 38.39 -11.88
CA ILE A 677 3.92 38.30 -13.33
C ILE A 677 2.65 38.93 -13.91
N ASN A 678 2.78 40.15 -14.43
CA ASN A 678 1.73 40.84 -15.18
C ASN A 678 1.88 40.53 -16.66
N VAL A 679 0.81 40.10 -17.32
CA VAL A 679 0.83 39.75 -18.76
C VAL A 679 -0.23 40.57 -19.50
N ASP A 680 0.23 41.66 -20.11
CA ASP A 680 -0.59 42.58 -20.90
C ASP A 680 -0.13 42.55 -22.37
N ASN A 681 -0.64 41.56 -23.09
CA ASN A 681 -0.26 41.26 -24.46
C ASN A 681 -1.48 41.18 -25.38
N THR A 682 -1.27 41.40 -26.68
CA THR A 682 -2.25 41.22 -27.77
C THR A 682 -1.86 40.11 -28.74
N ASN A 683 -0.62 39.62 -28.65
CA ASN A 683 -0.09 38.48 -29.41
C ASN A 683 -0.09 37.19 -28.57
N THR A 684 0.67 36.16 -28.98
CA THR A 684 0.91 34.96 -28.17
C THR A 684 2.26 35.03 -27.48
N ILE A 685 2.27 34.86 -26.16
CA ILE A 685 3.46 34.63 -25.34
C ILE A 685 3.47 33.16 -24.92
N THR A 686 4.62 32.50 -24.99
CA THR A 686 4.80 31.14 -24.45
C THR A 686 5.91 31.16 -23.40
N LEU A 687 5.61 30.70 -22.19
CA LEU A 687 6.60 30.41 -21.17
C LEU A 687 6.92 28.92 -21.21
N GLN A 688 8.20 28.59 -21.39
CA GLN A 688 8.71 27.23 -21.44
C GLN A 688 9.88 27.08 -20.46
N GLY A 689 9.96 25.93 -19.83
CA GLY A 689 10.97 25.60 -18.83
C GLY A 689 11.16 24.10 -18.79
N THR A 690 12.32 23.61 -18.38
CA THR A 690 12.49 22.19 -18.04
C THR A 690 12.03 21.97 -16.61
N ALA A 691 11.86 20.73 -16.18
CA ALA A 691 11.57 20.46 -14.77
C ALA A 691 12.63 21.01 -13.79
N ALA A 692 13.89 21.26 -14.21
CA ALA A 692 14.91 21.93 -13.40
C ALA A 692 14.91 23.47 -13.53
N ASP A 693 14.23 24.01 -14.54
CA ASP A 693 14.21 25.43 -14.90
C ASP A 693 12.76 25.96 -14.92
N ASP A 694 12.19 26.27 -13.75
CA ASP A 694 10.76 26.56 -13.59
C ASP A 694 10.49 27.82 -12.74
N ILE A 695 9.26 28.32 -12.78
CA ILE A 695 8.78 29.41 -11.92
C ILE A 695 8.45 28.82 -10.54
N ALA A 696 9.07 29.37 -9.48
CA ALA A 696 8.98 28.83 -8.13
C ALA A 696 8.64 29.88 -7.07
N GLY A 697 7.87 29.48 -6.05
CA GLY A 697 7.57 30.30 -4.87
C GLY A 697 6.20 30.97 -4.94
N SER A 698 5.96 31.96 -4.06
CA SER A 698 4.65 32.62 -3.97
C SER A 698 4.51 33.71 -5.04
N VAL A 699 4.27 33.29 -6.28
CA VAL A 699 4.11 34.19 -7.43
C VAL A 699 2.64 34.52 -7.67
N VAL A 700 2.33 35.79 -7.89
CA VAL A 700 1.00 36.24 -8.39
C VAL A 700 1.03 36.35 -9.91
N LEU A 701 0.25 35.52 -10.63
CA LEU A 701 0.12 35.61 -12.10
C LEU A 701 -1.17 36.33 -12.48
N THR A 702 -1.06 37.48 -13.16
CA THR A 702 -2.20 38.26 -13.67
C THR A 702 -2.15 38.37 -15.19
N LYS A 703 -3.12 37.76 -15.88
CA LYS A 703 -3.29 37.82 -17.33
C LYS A 703 -4.37 38.85 -17.68
N ALA A 704 -3.95 40.00 -18.22
CA ALA A 704 -4.78 41.20 -18.37
C ALA A 704 -4.95 41.70 -19.82
N GLY A 705 -4.04 41.34 -20.75
CA GLY A 705 -4.15 41.75 -22.15
C GLY A 705 -5.05 40.83 -22.99
N ALA A 706 -5.51 41.30 -24.15
CA ALA A 706 -6.46 40.58 -25.01
C ALA A 706 -5.91 39.32 -25.72
N GLY A 707 -4.59 39.14 -25.75
CA GLY A 707 -3.87 38.06 -26.43
C GLY A 707 -3.85 36.74 -25.67
N LYS A 708 -2.88 35.87 -25.99
CA LYS A 708 -2.74 34.52 -25.45
C LYS A 708 -1.48 34.38 -24.61
N LEU A 709 -1.59 33.75 -23.44
CA LEU A 709 -0.45 33.27 -22.66
C LEU A 709 -0.49 31.74 -22.64
N VAL A 710 0.59 31.09 -23.09
CA VAL A 710 0.77 29.64 -23.06
C VAL A 710 1.76 29.28 -21.96
N ILE A 711 1.34 28.40 -21.06
CA ILE A 711 2.17 27.84 -20.00
C ILE A 711 2.58 26.43 -20.43
N ASP A 712 3.75 26.34 -21.06
CA ASP A 712 4.40 25.12 -21.53
C ASP A 712 5.56 24.72 -20.58
N LEU A 713 5.42 25.08 -19.30
CA LEU A 713 6.36 24.78 -18.24
C LEU A 713 6.34 23.28 -17.92
N ASP A 714 7.51 22.65 -18.00
CA ASP A 714 7.67 21.23 -17.73
C ASP A 714 7.67 20.92 -16.23
N THR A 715 6.50 20.96 -15.59
CA THR A 715 6.35 20.38 -14.25
C THR A 715 6.23 18.85 -14.31
N SER A 716 6.75 18.17 -15.34
CA SER A 716 6.81 16.73 -15.31
C SER A 716 7.72 16.27 -14.18
N LEU A 717 7.38 15.10 -13.70
CA LEU A 717 8.11 14.40 -12.68
C LEU A 717 9.34 13.83 -13.38
N ASN A 718 10.56 14.15 -12.91
CA ASN A 718 11.68 13.29 -13.24
C ASN A 718 11.42 11.88 -12.63
N ALA A 719 12.29 10.91 -12.88
CA ALA A 719 12.09 9.52 -12.43
C ALA A 719 12.00 9.32 -10.89
N ASN A 720 12.08 10.40 -10.10
CA ASN A 720 12.19 10.44 -8.64
C ASN A 720 11.30 11.60 -8.08
N GLN A 721 10.05 11.72 -8.53
CA GLN A 721 9.06 12.72 -8.07
C GLN A 721 7.61 12.22 -8.22
N THR A 722 6.69 12.77 -7.42
CA THR A 722 5.23 12.64 -7.61
C THR A 722 4.45 13.96 -7.54
N THR A 723 5.01 15.03 -6.98
CA THR A 723 4.39 16.37 -6.99
C THR A 723 5.04 17.33 -8.01
N PRO A 724 4.23 18.16 -8.71
CA PRO A 724 4.73 19.28 -9.51
C PRO A 724 5.52 20.31 -8.69
N THR A 725 6.48 20.98 -9.33
CA THR A 725 7.17 22.15 -8.77
C THR A 725 6.20 23.35 -8.67
N ALA A 726 6.46 24.26 -7.73
CA ALA A 726 5.50 25.25 -7.25
C ALA A 726 5.41 26.52 -8.13
N VAL A 727 4.80 26.35 -9.31
CA VAL A 727 4.20 27.41 -10.14
C VAL A 727 3.11 28.18 -9.34
N PRO A 728 2.61 29.37 -9.78
CA PRO A 728 2.15 30.48 -8.92
C PRO A 728 1.17 30.14 -7.79
N SER A 729 1.25 30.87 -6.69
CA SER A 729 0.31 30.72 -5.56
C SER A 729 -1.10 31.21 -5.91
N THR A 730 -1.21 32.20 -6.80
CA THR A 730 -2.50 32.71 -7.32
C THR A 730 -2.44 33.00 -8.81
N VAL A 731 -3.53 32.69 -9.53
CA VAL A 731 -3.68 32.95 -10.96
C VAL A 731 -4.99 33.71 -11.19
N THR A 732 -4.91 34.88 -11.83
CA THR A 732 -6.08 35.68 -12.23
C THR A 732 -6.08 35.91 -13.73
N VAL A 733 -7.15 35.51 -14.41
CA VAL A 733 -7.35 35.66 -15.87
C VAL A 733 -8.45 36.68 -16.11
N ASN A 734 -8.06 37.93 -16.39
CA ASN A 734 -8.98 39.05 -16.58
C ASN A 734 -9.31 39.33 -18.05
N ALA A 735 -8.42 39.01 -18.99
CA ALA A 735 -8.72 39.12 -20.42
C ALA A 735 -7.91 38.16 -21.29
N GLY A 736 -8.38 37.96 -22.53
CA GLY A 736 -7.79 37.07 -23.51
C GLY A 736 -7.77 35.61 -23.03
N GLU A 737 -6.74 34.87 -23.45
CA GLU A 737 -6.60 33.44 -23.16
C GLU A 737 -5.40 33.14 -22.24
N LEU A 738 -5.60 32.27 -21.26
CA LEU A 738 -4.56 31.51 -20.58
C LEU A 738 -4.65 30.03 -21.00
N GLN A 739 -3.67 29.51 -21.74
CA GLN A 739 -3.60 28.10 -22.13
C GLN A 739 -2.57 27.35 -21.27
N VAL A 740 -2.96 26.22 -20.69
CA VAL A 740 -2.06 25.31 -19.96
C VAL A 740 -1.73 24.11 -20.86
N GLY A 741 -0.43 23.86 -21.07
CA GLY A 741 0.08 22.90 -22.06
C GLY A 741 0.04 23.45 -23.49
N ASN A 742 0.88 22.91 -24.37
CA ASN A 742 0.99 23.35 -25.78
C ASN A 742 0.90 22.17 -26.78
N GLY A 743 -0.01 21.23 -26.55
CA GLY A 743 -0.18 20.01 -27.35
C GLY A 743 0.72 18.86 -26.92
N GLY A 744 1.77 19.13 -26.12
CA GLY A 744 2.59 18.11 -25.46
C GLY A 744 1.91 17.47 -24.23
N THR A 745 2.72 16.79 -23.42
CA THR A 745 2.34 16.24 -22.10
C THR A 745 2.58 17.23 -20.94
N VAL A 746 3.38 18.27 -21.20
CA VAL A 746 3.86 19.27 -20.22
C VAL A 746 2.89 20.46 -20.05
N GLY A 747 3.26 21.45 -19.25
CA GLY A 747 2.42 22.60 -18.90
C GLY A 747 1.55 22.35 -17.66
N SER A 748 1.60 23.28 -16.70
CA SER A 748 0.91 23.20 -15.41
C SER A 748 0.80 24.58 -14.74
N LEU A 749 -0.09 24.72 -13.76
CA LEU A 749 -0.22 25.91 -12.90
C LEU A 749 0.05 25.57 -11.41
N GLY A 750 0.77 24.48 -11.14
CA GLY A 750 1.07 24.05 -9.77
C GLY A 750 -0.22 23.78 -8.98
N LEU A 751 -0.29 24.27 -7.74
CA LEU A 751 -1.47 24.16 -6.86
C LEU A 751 -2.26 25.49 -6.76
N ALA A 752 -2.02 26.45 -7.65
CA ALA A 752 -2.70 27.74 -7.70
C ALA A 752 -4.22 27.65 -7.49
N SER A 753 -4.78 28.60 -6.74
CA SER A 753 -6.20 28.96 -6.92
C SER A 753 -6.33 29.84 -8.16
N ILE A 754 -7.30 29.52 -9.02
CA ILE A 754 -7.54 30.18 -10.31
C ILE A 754 -8.83 31.01 -10.24
N VAL A 755 -8.72 32.30 -10.53
CA VAL A 755 -9.85 33.21 -10.78
C VAL A 755 -9.93 33.45 -12.28
N ASN A 756 -10.93 32.86 -12.93
CA ASN A 756 -11.14 32.93 -14.38
C ASN A 756 -12.32 33.86 -14.70
N ASN A 757 -12.03 35.01 -15.30
CA ASN A 757 -13.01 35.98 -15.78
C ASN A 757 -12.97 36.13 -17.32
N ALA A 758 -12.20 35.31 -18.04
CA ALA A 758 -12.06 35.38 -19.50
C ALA A 758 -12.04 33.98 -20.17
N LEU A 759 -10.90 33.51 -20.69
CA LEU A 759 -10.76 32.16 -21.26
C LEU A 759 -9.58 31.40 -20.64
N LEU A 760 -9.87 30.21 -20.10
CA LEU A 760 -8.90 29.26 -19.57
C LEU A 760 -8.90 27.98 -20.44
N SER A 761 -7.83 27.76 -21.19
CA SER A 761 -7.69 26.65 -22.14
C SER A 761 -6.77 25.55 -21.61
N PHE A 762 -7.07 24.29 -21.96
CA PHE A 762 -6.23 23.13 -21.63
C PHE A 762 -5.88 22.34 -22.89
N ASN A 763 -4.59 22.26 -23.21
CA ASN A 763 -4.08 21.65 -24.42
C ASN A 763 -2.97 20.62 -24.11
N HIS A 764 -3.38 19.47 -23.57
CA HIS A 764 -2.54 18.29 -23.32
C HIS A 764 -2.91 17.15 -24.27
N SER A 765 -1.92 16.48 -24.86
CA SER A 765 -2.14 15.23 -25.62
C SER A 765 -2.29 14.01 -24.70
N GLY A 766 -1.55 13.97 -23.59
CA GLY A 766 -1.66 12.94 -22.56
C GLY A 766 -2.74 13.23 -21.50
N PRO A 767 -3.07 12.24 -20.63
CA PRO A 767 -3.95 12.46 -19.49
C PRO A 767 -3.33 13.44 -18.47
N LYS A 768 -4.14 14.31 -17.88
CA LYS A 768 -3.72 15.34 -16.91
C LYS A 768 -4.74 15.43 -15.77
N THR A 769 -4.28 15.37 -14.52
CA THR A 769 -5.09 15.71 -13.34
C THR A 769 -4.78 17.14 -12.91
N LEU A 770 -5.80 17.90 -12.56
CA LEU A 770 -5.71 19.29 -12.12
C LEU A 770 -6.41 19.47 -10.76
N PRO A 771 -5.65 19.63 -9.65
CA PRO A 771 -6.19 19.79 -8.30
C PRO A 771 -6.60 21.24 -7.97
N ASN A 772 -6.29 22.18 -8.86
CA ASN A 772 -6.50 23.62 -8.69
C ASN A 772 -7.99 23.97 -8.49
N PRO A 773 -8.35 24.75 -7.45
CA PRO A 773 -9.65 25.39 -7.37
C PRO A 773 -9.83 26.38 -8.53
N ILE A 774 -11.00 26.38 -9.18
CA ILE A 774 -11.33 27.29 -10.29
C ILE A 774 -12.63 28.04 -9.97
N SER A 775 -12.54 29.36 -9.95
CA SER A 775 -13.62 30.30 -9.62
C SER A 775 -13.73 31.40 -10.68
N GLY A 776 -14.71 32.30 -10.56
CA GLY A 776 -14.77 33.54 -11.33
C GLY A 776 -16.10 33.83 -12.04
N THR A 777 -16.30 35.07 -12.43
CA THR A 777 -17.56 35.57 -13.03
C THR A 777 -17.39 35.80 -14.52
N GLY A 778 -18.18 35.10 -15.33
CA GLY A 778 -18.18 35.24 -16.80
C GLY A 778 -17.05 34.51 -17.54
N GLY A 779 -16.02 34.01 -16.84
CA GLY A 779 -14.94 33.23 -17.46
C GLY A 779 -15.37 31.86 -17.94
N SER A 780 -14.79 31.43 -19.06
CA SER A 780 -15.08 30.19 -19.79
C SER A 780 -13.89 29.22 -19.77
N ILE A 781 -14.14 27.93 -19.98
CA ILE A 781 -13.10 26.89 -20.11
C ILE A 781 -13.15 26.23 -21.49
N ALA A 782 -12.01 26.13 -22.16
CA ALA A 782 -11.84 25.34 -23.38
C ALA A 782 -10.94 24.11 -23.14
N LYS A 783 -11.38 22.94 -23.61
CA LYS A 783 -10.63 21.68 -23.55
C LYS A 783 -10.26 21.25 -24.96
N ALA A 784 -9.03 21.59 -25.37
CA ALA A 784 -8.58 21.56 -26.77
C ALA A 784 -7.56 20.46 -27.12
N GLY A 785 -6.85 19.91 -26.12
CA GLY A 785 -5.88 18.81 -26.35
C GLY A 785 -6.55 17.42 -26.39
N ALA A 786 -5.91 16.43 -27.01
CA ALA A 786 -6.49 15.09 -27.19
C ALA A 786 -6.66 14.26 -25.90
N GLY A 787 -5.98 14.61 -24.81
CA GLY A 787 -5.95 13.81 -23.58
C GLY A 787 -7.25 13.83 -22.74
N ASN A 788 -7.24 13.11 -21.61
CA ASN A 788 -8.28 13.23 -20.58
C ASN A 788 -7.85 14.25 -19.52
N LEU A 789 -8.58 15.36 -19.38
CA LEU A 789 -8.41 16.31 -18.28
C LEU A 789 -9.33 15.91 -17.12
N LYS A 790 -8.75 15.68 -15.94
CA LYS A 790 -9.48 15.37 -14.71
C LYS A 790 -9.38 16.53 -13.73
N LEU A 791 -10.47 17.26 -13.52
CA LEU A 791 -10.58 18.32 -12.52
C LEU A 791 -10.95 17.69 -11.16
N THR A 792 -10.11 17.94 -10.15
CA THR A 792 -10.32 17.44 -8.77
C THR A 792 -10.32 18.53 -7.71
N GLY A 793 -10.02 19.78 -8.08
CA GLY A 793 -10.25 20.95 -7.23
C GLY A 793 -11.72 21.38 -7.21
N ALA A 794 -12.08 22.30 -6.31
CA ALA A 794 -13.42 22.89 -6.28
C ALA A 794 -13.64 23.78 -7.52
N VAL A 795 -14.81 23.65 -8.16
CA VAL A 795 -15.15 24.38 -9.40
C VAL A 795 -16.41 25.21 -9.18
N SER A 796 -16.29 26.54 -9.34
CA SER A 796 -17.35 27.53 -9.06
C SER A 796 -17.38 28.69 -10.07
N TYR A 797 -16.66 28.59 -11.19
CA TYR A 797 -16.81 29.56 -12.30
C TYR A 797 -18.18 29.42 -13.00
N THR A 798 -18.58 30.47 -13.75
CA THR A 798 -19.96 30.65 -14.22
C THR A 798 -20.18 30.73 -15.73
N GLY A 799 -19.12 30.85 -16.54
CA GLY A 799 -19.21 30.86 -18.01
C GLY A 799 -19.26 29.45 -18.63
N THR A 800 -19.17 29.39 -19.95
CA THR A 800 -19.32 28.15 -20.72
C THR A 800 -18.14 27.20 -20.59
N THR A 801 -18.40 25.90 -20.75
CA THR A 801 -17.37 24.88 -21.04
C THR A 801 -17.47 24.48 -22.51
N THR A 802 -16.35 24.44 -23.23
CA THR A 802 -16.28 23.91 -24.59
C THR A 802 -15.26 22.78 -24.67
N ILE A 803 -15.68 21.61 -25.12
CA ILE A 803 -14.83 20.43 -25.32
C ILE A 803 -14.59 20.28 -26.81
N SER A 804 -13.40 20.69 -27.28
CA SER A 804 -13.02 20.60 -28.70
C SER A 804 -12.21 19.35 -29.03
N ALA A 805 -11.62 18.70 -28.02
CA ALA A 805 -10.96 17.40 -28.18
C ALA A 805 -10.84 16.61 -26.87
N GLY A 806 -10.65 15.29 -27.00
CA GLY A 806 -10.36 14.39 -25.89
C GLY A 806 -11.51 14.24 -24.90
N ARG A 807 -11.20 14.15 -23.61
CA ARG A 807 -12.18 13.98 -22.52
C ARG A 807 -12.00 15.02 -21.41
N LEU A 808 -13.11 15.39 -20.77
CA LEU A 808 -13.15 16.12 -19.51
C LEU A 808 -13.82 15.25 -18.44
N THR A 809 -13.30 15.26 -17.22
CA THR A 809 -13.80 14.49 -16.07
C THR A 809 -13.79 15.36 -14.82
N PHE A 810 -14.88 15.40 -14.07
CA PHE A 810 -14.98 16.06 -12.76
C PHE A 810 -14.98 15.01 -11.63
N GLN A 811 -14.49 15.35 -10.45
CA GLN A 811 -14.66 14.56 -9.23
C GLN A 811 -15.49 15.34 -8.20
N THR A 812 -16.44 14.67 -7.55
CA THR A 812 -17.45 15.28 -6.68
C THR A 812 -16.88 15.77 -5.34
N PRO A 813 -17.48 16.80 -4.71
CA PRO A 813 -18.76 17.44 -5.02
C PRO A 813 -18.63 18.81 -5.75
N ALA A 814 -17.80 18.91 -6.78
CA ALA A 814 -17.72 20.08 -7.64
C ALA A 814 -18.61 19.95 -8.90
N VAL A 815 -19.90 20.29 -8.78
CA VAL A 815 -20.79 20.49 -9.94
C VAL A 815 -20.55 21.91 -10.49
N PRO A 816 -20.37 22.12 -11.81
CA PRO A 816 -20.10 23.45 -12.37
C PRO A 816 -21.25 24.44 -12.11
N GLY A 817 -20.90 25.70 -11.82
CA GLY A 817 -21.86 26.76 -11.53
C GLY A 817 -22.58 27.27 -12.78
N THR A 818 -23.79 26.77 -13.04
CA THR A 818 -24.80 27.29 -14.00
C THR A 818 -24.40 27.48 -15.48
N GLY A 819 -23.14 27.33 -15.86
CA GLY A 819 -22.64 27.50 -17.23
C GLY A 819 -23.02 26.35 -18.17
N ALA A 820 -23.27 26.67 -19.44
CA ALA A 820 -23.58 25.65 -20.46
C ALA A 820 -22.32 24.88 -20.90
N ILE A 821 -22.45 23.56 -21.04
CA ILE A 821 -21.41 22.69 -21.61
C ILE A 821 -21.72 22.47 -23.10
N THR A 822 -20.71 22.65 -23.94
CA THR A 822 -20.74 22.47 -25.39
C THR A 822 -19.65 21.49 -25.81
N ASN A 823 -19.96 20.62 -26.77
CA ASN A 823 -19.09 19.56 -27.29
C ASN A 823 -19.49 19.26 -28.74
#